data_AF-A0A1J4WM55-F1
#
_entry.id   AF-A0A1J4WM55-F1
#
_cell.length_a   1.000
_cell.length_b   1.000
_cell.length_c   1.000
_cell.angle_alpha   90.00
_cell.angle_beta   90.00
_cell.angle_gamma   90.00
#
_symmetry.space_group_name_H-M   'P 1'
#
loop_
_entity.id
_entity.type
_entity.pdbx_description
1 polymer ?
#
loop_
_entity_poly.entity_id
_entity_poly.type
_entity_poly.pdbx_seq_one_letter_code
_entity_poly.pdbx_strand_id
1 'polypeptide(L)'
;MSLTNKVIVFSGVVLAVGCVGFFVRALPARAATLALSPVSGSYTVGQNFSLTVNLNTQGANTDGVDLHYLRFNKTYLELKSATPGALYANTLTNVIDNVNGTYNFSQVSSGGAHYNGSGVLLTLNFQAKAIGTAVVSFDFTVGSSLDCNVAVVGADVLGAVTNGSYTIAAAPDITPPATITNLAVSSCASNSITLTWTSPGDDGAVGLAMSYDLRRSNAIINDGNWAGATLVTGEPAPQAAGTSQSMMISGLASGTTYYFALKTSDEIPNISALSNVVSGTTDSPDTTAPAAVTNLTAGSATGSSITLTWTASGDDGVIGTAASYDVRYSTSQITEANWAGASQVAGESVPQVSGTSQTMIVGSLLTNTTYFFALKISDEALNISGVSNSPSAMTITILDTTKPVISGVQSSGAYYTGATVAWTTDEPATAQVDYGVSAGYGNSTILNASLQTSHSENVTNVNPATSYHYRVRSKDAAGNEAVSGDYTFVTASTQSGGGGGGTLPYGNGAFLKSPDNTIYLIDNSQKRRIISADAFDSCKYNWASVVSVEQSVIDQYVNGADFNGCTTEIILVKTANDSAVYQISKGTKRHLPSIEAFNSYGYAWSGIQTITQAQLDAYPRTELIKTDQDPKTYHFSTTRVRRWLASSAIFDGYGYQWDKLVIINDTEMAVYPDCRVIKTVTSPDVYMLSNNKRKITSIDAYNTLGYRWEDIDIVSQLEMDFYTTGEPYSI
;
A
#
# COMPACT_ATOMS: atom_id res chain seq x y z
N MET A 1 -55.09 32.26 27.62
CA MET A 1 -56.10 32.81 28.55
C MET A 1 -57.12 33.57 27.73
N SER A 2 -58.38 33.21 27.94
CA SER A 2 -59.58 33.82 27.37
C SER A 2 -59.70 35.31 27.71
N LEU A 3 -60.42 36.06 26.86
CA LEU A 3 -61.48 37.04 27.18
C LEU A 3 -61.31 38.33 26.36
N THR A 4 -62.31 39.11 25.94
CA THR A 4 -63.76 39.00 25.70
C THR A 4 -64.17 40.38 25.16
N ASN A 5 -65.13 40.42 24.24
CA ASN A 5 -65.81 41.63 23.76
C ASN A 5 -66.27 42.56 24.90
N LYS A 6 -66.38 43.87 24.63
CA LYS A 6 -67.60 44.62 24.95
C LYS A 6 -67.65 46.00 24.27
N VAL A 7 -68.73 46.16 23.52
CA VAL A 7 -69.31 47.39 22.98
C VAL A 7 -69.93 48.21 24.12
N ILE A 8 -69.84 49.54 24.03
CA ILE A 8 -70.64 50.49 24.83
C ILE A 8 -71.50 51.32 23.86
N VAL A 9 -72.79 51.39 24.16
CA VAL A 9 -73.84 52.19 23.51
C VAL A 9 -74.18 53.36 24.44
N PHE A 10 -74.49 54.54 23.88
CA PHE A 10 -75.41 55.49 24.53
C PHE A 10 -76.32 56.19 23.51
N SER A 11 -77.58 56.35 23.94
CA SER A 11 -78.78 56.83 23.23
C SER A 11 -78.89 58.35 23.10
N GLY A 12 -79.72 58.83 22.17
CA GLY A 12 -80.28 60.20 22.20
C GLY A 12 -80.99 60.63 20.90
N VAL A 13 -82.24 61.05 20.99
CA VAL A 13 -83.23 61.24 19.91
C VAL A 13 -83.22 62.65 19.27
N VAL A 14 -83.31 62.65 17.93
CA VAL A 14 -83.94 63.56 16.93
C VAL A 14 -84.11 65.07 17.20
N LEU A 15 -83.56 65.90 16.30
CA LEU A 15 -84.20 67.12 15.78
C LEU A 15 -83.81 67.35 14.31
N ALA A 16 -84.80 67.57 13.44
CA ALA A 16 -84.63 67.77 12.00
C ALA A 16 -84.48 69.25 11.64
N VAL A 17 -83.49 69.60 10.79
CA VAL A 17 -83.47 70.81 9.94
C VAL A 17 -82.71 70.46 8.64
N GLY A 18 -83.32 70.75 7.49
CA GLY A 18 -82.86 70.34 6.16
C GLY A 18 -81.87 71.28 5.45
N CYS A 19 -81.39 70.77 4.30
CA CYS A 19 -80.56 71.39 3.24
C CYS A 19 -79.09 71.67 3.64
N VAL A 20 -78.06 71.09 3.00
CA VAL A 20 -77.77 71.03 1.55
C VAL A 20 -77.08 69.71 1.21
N GLY A 21 -77.53 69.03 0.15
CA GLY A 21 -76.86 67.83 -0.36
C GLY A 21 -75.53 68.18 -1.04
N PHE A 22 -74.41 67.90 -0.36
CA PHE A 22 -73.14 67.69 -1.03
C PHE A 22 -73.12 66.25 -1.54
N PHE A 23 -73.30 66.05 -2.85
CA PHE A 23 -72.92 64.80 -3.49
C PHE A 23 -71.40 64.69 -3.41
N VAL A 24 -70.89 63.99 -2.41
CA VAL A 24 -69.54 63.42 -2.49
C VAL A 24 -69.62 62.33 -3.54
N ARG A 25 -69.20 62.61 -4.78
CA ARG A 25 -68.96 61.56 -5.77
C ARG A 25 -67.92 60.63 -5.17
N ALA A 26 -68.29 59.38 -4.90
CA ALA A 26 -67.33 58.34 -4.55
C ALA A 26 -66.30 58.26 -5.68
N LEU A 27 -65.02 58.33 -5.33
CA LEU A 27 -63.94 58.05 -6.28
C LEU A 27 -64.15 56.62 -6.81
N PRO A 28 -63.97 56.39 -8.12
CA PRO A 28 -64.10 55.05 -8.69
C PRO A 28 -63.16 54.08 -7.96
N ALA A 29 -63.65 52.86 -7.67
CA ALA A 29 -62.86 51.86 -6.99
C ALA A 29 -61.62 51.48 -7.85
N ARG A 30 -60.43 51.50 -7.23
CA ARG A 30 -59.16 51.09 -7.85
C ARG A 30 -59.10 49.57 -8.02
N ALA A 31 -59.66 49.09 -9.11
CA ALA A 31 -59.76 47.65 -9.38
C ALA A 31 -58.98 47.21 -10.62
N ALA A 32 -58.61 48.13 -11.53
CA ALA A 32 -57.93 47.73 -12.77
C ALA A 32 -56.57 47.07 -12.48
N THR A 33 -56.13 46.17 -13.34
CA THR A 33 -54.84 45.48 -13.20
C THR A 33 -54.06 45.45 -14.51
N LEU A 34 -52.74 45.54 -14.40
CA LEU A 34 -51.80 45.25 -15.50
C LEU A 34 -50.99 43.99 -15.18
N ALA A 35 -50.81 43.09 -16.14
CA ALA A 35 -50.07 41.86 -15.91
C ALA A 35 -49.19 41.48 -17.10
N LEU A 36 -47.95 41.05 -16.84
CA LEU A 36 -47.12 40.41 -17.85
C LEU A 36 -47.57 38.97 -18.08
N SER A 37 -47.53 38.51 -19.33
CA SER A 37 -47.79 37.11 -19.68
C SER A 37 -46.87 36.63 -20.81
N PRO A 38 -46.16 35.50 -20.63
CA PRO A 38 -46.07 34.72 -19.39
C PRO A 38 -45.36 35.50 -18.27
N VAL A 39 -45.67 35.21 -17.01
CA VAL A 39 -44.99 35.84 -15.84
C VAL A 39 -43.59 35.25 -15.59
N SER A 40 -43.28 34.10 -16.18
CA SER A 40 -41.99 33.46 -16.09
C SER A 40 -41.68 32.60 -17.31
N GLY A 41 -40.39 32.33 -17.54
CA GLY A 41 -39.92 31.48 -18.64
C GLY A 41 -38.42 31.25 -18.59
N SER A 42 -37.95 30.23 -19.29
CA SER A 42 -36.53 29.87 -19.40
C SER A 42 -36.08 29.99 -20.85
N TYR A 43 -34.98 30.70 -21.07
CA TYR A 43 -34.43 31.00 -22.39
C TYR A 43 -32.91 30.83 -22.40
N THR A 44 -32.31 30.73 -23.57
CA THR A 44 -30.84 30.72 -23.72
C THR A 44 -30.32 32.04 -24.25
N VAL A 45 -29.07 32.38 -23.96
CA VAL A 45 -28.42 33.57 -24.55
C VAL A 45 -28.57 33.56 -26.08
N GLY A 46 -28.96 34.71 -26.66
CA GLY A 46 -29.22 34.88 -28.09
C GLY A 46 -30.67 34.59 -28.52
N GLN A 47 -31.44 33.85 -27.73
CA GLN A 47 -32.83 33.50 -28.04
C GLN A 47 -33.76 34.73 -27.96
N ASN A 48 -34.67 34.84 -28.93
CA ASN A 48 -35.77 35.83 -28.89
C ASN A 48 -37.01 35.22 -28.25
N PHE A 49 -37.72 35.99 -27.43
CA PHE A 49 -38.99 35.58 -26.81
C PHE A 49 -39.96 36.75 -26.65
N SER A 50 -41.25 36.45 -26.56
CA SER A 50 -42.31 37.47 -26.54
C SER A 50 -43.08 37.46 -25.23
N LEU A 51 -43.41 38.66 -24.73
CA LEU A 51 -44.26 38.90 -23.57
C LEU A 51 -45.43 39.79 -23.98
N THR A 52 -46.57 39.65 -23.31
CA THR A 52 -47.73 40.54 -23.47
C THR A 52 -47.94 41.33 -22.19
N VAL A 53 -48.34 42.60 -22.31
CA VAL A 53 -48.90 43.38 -21.21
C VAL A 53 -50.42 43.29 -21.33
N ASN A 54 -51.07 42.70 -20.35
CA ASN A 54 -52.52 42.51 -20.32
C ASN A 54 -53.16 43.53 -19.39
N LEU A 55 -54.18 44.21 -19.89
CA LEU A 55 -55.06 45.07 -19.08
C LEU A 55 -56.30 44.28 -18.68
N ASN A 56 -56.74 44.43 -17.44
CA ASN A 56 -58.08 44.08 -17.01
C ASN A 56 -58.68 45.27 -16.24
N THR A 57 -59.76 45.83 -16.76
CA THR A 57 -60.43 47.01 -16.16
C THR A 57 -61.31 46.67 -14.96
N GLN A 58 -61.56 45.38 -14.68
CA GLN A 58 -62.49 44.89 -13.66
C GLN A 58 -63.89 45.53 -13.76
N GLY A 59 -64.34 45.80 -14.99
CA GLY A 59 -65.66 46.35 -15.27
C GLY A 59 -65.74 47.88 -15.26
N ALA A 60 -64.63 48.59 -15.05
CA ALA A 60 -64.57 50.05 -15.18
C ALA A 60 -64.48 50.50 -16.66
N ASN A 61 -65.15 51.60 -17.00
CA ASN A 61 -64.98 52.28 -18.28
C ASN A 61 -63.74 53.16 -18.22
N THR A 62 -62.65 52.73 -18.87
CA THR A 62 -61.35 53.42 -18.82
C THR A 62 -61.08 54.23 -20.08
N ASP A 63 -60.37 55.34 -19.92
CA ASP A 63 -60.06 56.33 -20.96
C ASP A 63 -58.69 56.12 -21.58
N GLY A 64 -57.77 55.47 -20.85
CA GLY A 64 -56.41 55.21 -21.32
C GLY A 64 -55.53 54.52 -20.28
N VAL A 65 -54.33 54.19 -20.70
CA VAL A 65 -53.27 53.60 -19.88
C VAL A 65 -51.97 54.35 -20.14
N ASP A 66 -51.26 54.67 -19.06
CA ASP A 66 -49.89 55.18 -19.13
C ASP A 66 -48.95 54.18 -18.43
N LEU A 67 -47.96 53.68 -19.15
CA LEU A 67 -46.83 52.94 -18.60
C LEU A 67 -45.68 53.93 -18.45
N HIS A 68 -45.70 54.69 -17.35
CA HIS A 68 -44.60 55.57 -16.97
C HIS A 68 -43.45 54.73 -16.38
N TYR A 69 -42.70 54.13 -17.31
CA TYR A 69 -41.70 53.09 -17.18
C TYR A 69 -42.22 51.69 -16.80
N LEU A 70 -42.23 50.81 -17.81
CA LEU A 70 -41.96 49.39 -17.61
C LEU A 70 -40.44 49.18 -17.59
N ARG A 71 -39.89 48.65 -16.50
CA ARG A 71 -38.45 48.39 -16.34
C ARG A 71 -38.10 46.96 -16.71
N PHE A 72 -36.93 46.76 -17.32
CA PHE A 72 -36.33 45.45 -17.56
C PHE A 72 -34.82 45.49 -17.28
N ASN A 73 -34.26 44.34 -16.90
CA ASN A 73 -32.82 44.27 -16.66
C ASN A 73 -32.02 44.28 -17.98
N LYS A 74 -31.49 45.46 -18.33
CA LYS A 74 -30.68 45.70 -19.56
C LYS A 74 -29.38 44.88 -19.67
N THR A 75 -28.90 44.32 -18.55
CA THR A 75 -27.75 43.41 -18.54
C THR A 75 -28.14 42.08 -19.19
N TYR A 76 -29.32 41.58 -18.86
CA TYR A 76 -29.78 40.25 -19.26
C TYR A 76 -30.72 40.27 -20.48
N LEU A 77 -31.42 41.38 -20.73
CA LEU A 77 -32.41 41.49 -21.80
C LEU A 77 -32.19 42.72 -22.68
N GLU A 78 -32.53 42.58 -23.95
CA GLU A 78 -32.73 43.68 -24.91
C GLU A 78 -34.16 43.68 -25.40
N LEU A 79 -34.90 44.77 -25.25
CA LEU A 79 -36.21 44.90 -25.88
C LEU A 79 -36.01 45.26 -27.36
N LYS A 80 -36.26 44.30 -28.26
CA LYS A 80 -36.06 44.45 -29.71
C LYS A 80 -37.22 45.19 -30.37
N SER A 81 -38.45 44.91 -29.96
CA SER A 81 -39.63 45.61 -30.46
C SER A 81 -40.77 45.61 -29.44
N ALA A 82 -41.63 46.61 -29.55
CA ALA A 82 -42.86 46.72 -28.78
C ALA A 82 -44.02 47.13 -29.70
N THR A 83 -45.02 46.27 -29.81
CA THR A 83 -46.14 46.41 -30.75
C THR A 83 -47.42 46.73 -29.96
N PRO A 84 -47.97 47.95 -30.09
CA PRO A 84 -49.22 48.32 -29.43
C PRO A 84 -50.39 47.43 -29.88
N GLY A 85 -51.26 47.10 -28.93
CA GLY A 85 -52.56 46.47 -29.18
C GLY A 85 -53.63 47.49 -29.58
N ALA A 86 -54.87 47.03 -29.71
CA ALA A 86 -55.99 47.82 -30.21
C ALA A 86 -57.06 48.16 -29.13
N LEU A 87 -56.71 48.05 -27.84
CA LEU A 87 -57.67 48.32 -26.76
C LEU A 87 -58.11 49.79 -26.73
N TYR A 88 -57.21 50.69 -27.12
CA TYR A 88 -57.51 52.11 -27.31
C TYR A 88 -57.04 52.58 -28.69
N ALA A 89 -57.70 53.62 -29.21
CA ALA A 89 -57.51 54.06 -30.59
C ALA A 89 -56.20 54.83 -30.84
N ASN A 90 -55.69 55.55 -29.84
CA ASN A 90 -54.60 56.50 -30.03
C ASN A 90 -53.39 56.13 -29.17
N THR A 91 -52.27 55.76 -29.80
CA THR A 91 -50.99 55.57 -29.10
C THR A 91 -50.24 56.90 -29.07
N LEU A 92 -50.04 57.47 -27.88
CA LEU A 92 -49.36 58.76 -27.69
C LEU A 92 -47.87 58.60 -27.45
N THR A 93 -47.44 57.49 -26.85
CA THR A 93 -46.03 57.21 -26.56
C THR A 93 -45.76 55.72 -26.77
N ASN A 94 -44.62 55.40 -27.39
CA ASN A 94 -44.13 54.03 -27.59
C ASN A 94 -42.60 54.10 -27.77
N VAL A 95 -41.87 54.22 -26.67
CA VAL A 95 -40.42 54.52 -26.68
C VAL A 95 -39.67 53.46 -25.89
N ILE A 96 -38.78 52.75 -26.58
CA ILE A 96 -37.85 51.77 -26.01
C ILE A 96 -36.54 52.48 -25.65
N ASP A 97 -36.09 52.33 -24.40
CA ASP A 97 -34.79 52.78 -23.95
C ASP A 97 -33.99 51.59 -23.37
N ASN A 98 -33.26 50.90 -24.25
CA ASN A 98 -32.36 49.81 -23.87
C ASN A 98 -31.13 50.28 -23.08
N VAL A 99 -30.79 51.58 -23.12
CA VAL A 99 -29.66 52.13 -22.37
C VAL A 99 -30.00 52.22 -20.89
N ASN A 100 -31.23 52.61 -20.55
CA ASN A 100 -31.71 52.68 -19.17
C ASN A 100 -32.50 51.43 -18.74
N GLY A 101 -32.85 50.53 -19.66
CA GLY A 101 -33.64 49.34 -19.35
C GLY A 101 -35.09 49.70 -19.05
N THR A 102 -35.65 50.66 -19.81
CA THR A 102 -37.01 51.13 -19.60
C THR A 102 -37.80 51.20 -20.89
N TYR A 103 -39.12 51.11 -20.77
CA TYR A 103 -40.06 51.24 -21.86
C TYR A 103 -41.21 52.15 -21.44
N ASN A 104 -41.43 53.23 -22.19
CA ASN A 104 -42.51 54.17 -21.98
C ASN A 104 -43.60 53.97 -23.02
N PHE A 105 -44.84 53.87 -22.57
CA PHE A 105 -45.97 53.64 -23.44
C PHE A 105 -47.21 54.35 -22.93
N SER A 106 -47.99 54.95 -23.83
CA SER A 106 -49.24 55.60 -23.47
C SER A 106 -50.26 55.41 -24.57
N GLN A 107 -51.47 54.96 -24.20
CA GLN A 107 -52.57 54.73 -25.13
C GLN A 107 -53.88 55.28 -24.57
N VAL A 108 -54.62 56.02 -25.39
CA VAL A 108 -55.87 56.68 -24.98
C VAL A 108 -56.99 56.47 -25.99
N SER A 109 -58.22 56.52 -25.49
CA SER A 109 -59.46 56.48 -26.25
C SER A 109 -59.61 57.70 -27.20
N SER A 110 -60.54 57.62 -28.15
CA SER A 110 -60.98 58.75 -28.97
C SER A 110 -62.25 59.36 -28.38
N GLY A 111 -62.38 60.69 -28.44
CA GLY A 111 -63.35 61.49 -27.67
C GLY A 111 -64.71 60.84 -27.40
N GLY A 112 -64.94 60.47 -26.14
CA GLY A 112 -66.20 59.89 -25.63
C GLY A 112 -66.28 58.36 -25.64
N ALA A 113 -65.31 57.66 -26.25
CA ALA A 113 -65.21 56.20 -26.19
C ALA A 113 -64.51 55.75 -24.90
N HIS A 114 -64.90 54.58 -24.40
CA HIS A 114 -64.28 53.96 -23.22
C HIS A 114 -63.97 52.49 -23.51
N TYR A 115 -62.91 51.96 -22.90
CA TYR A 115 -62.64 50.53 -22.89
C TYR A 115 -63.18 49.90 -21.61
N ASN A 116 -63.82 48.73 -21.74
CA ASN A 116 -64.29 47.92 -20.62
C ASN A 116 -64.08 46.45 -20.96
N GLY A 117 -63.46 45.71 -20.04
CA GLY A 117 -63.07 44.31 -20.22
C GLY A 117 -61.58 44.06 -19.98
N SER A 118 -61.09 42.96 -20.54
CA SER A 118 -59.69 42.53 -20.44
C SER A 118 -59.12 42.12 -21.79
N GLY A 119 -57.86 42.46 -22.04
CA GLY A 119 -57.19 42.16 -23.31
C GLY A 119 -55.71 42.55 -23.32
N VAL A 120 -55.04 42.24 -24.43
CA VAL A 120 -53.61 42.55 -24.64
C VAL A 120 -53.46 44.03 -25.00
N LEU A 121 -52.81 44.78 -24.12
CA LEU A 121 -52.50 46.20 -24.33
C LEU A 121 -51.35 46.38 -25.33
N LEU A 122 -50.31 45.55 -25.26
CA LEU A 122 -49.18 45.52 -26.19
C LEU A 122 -48.39 44.21 -26.08
N THR A 123 -47.60 43.90 -27.12
CA THR A 123 -46.66 42.76 -27.17
C THR A 123 -45.22 43.27 -27.21
N LEU A 124 -44.36 42.73 -26.34
CA LEU A 124 -42.93 43.01 -26.22
C LEU A 124 -42.14 41.83 -26.76
N ASN A 125 -41.14 42.07 -27.60
CA ASN A 125 -40.22 41.04 -28.08
C ASN A 125 -38.81 41.30 -27.54
N PHE A 126 -38.34 40.45 -26.65
CA PHE A 126 -37.03 40.52 -26.03
C PHE A 126 -36.02 39.58 -26.70
N GLN A 127 -34.75 39.94 -26.66
CA GLN A 127 -33.62 39.02 -26.87
C GLN A 127 -32.88 38.82 -25.54
N ALA A 128 -32.59 37.57 -25.20
CA ALA A 128 -31.74 37.21 -24.07
C ALA A 128 -30.26 37.56 -24.39
N LYS A 129 -29.62 38.38 -23.54
CA LYS A 129 -28.26 38.89 -23.76
C LYS A 129 -27.18 38.18 -22.94
N ALA A 130 -27.49 37.77 -21.72
CA ALA A 130 -26.51 37.21 -20.79
C ALA A 130 -27.17 36.28 -19.77
N ILE A 131 -26.40 35.31 -19.27
CA ILE A 131 -26.83 34.33 -18.28
C ILE A 131 -27.24 35.03 -16.98
N GLY A 132 -28.38 34.66 -16.42
CA GLY A 132 -28.87 35.22 -15.16
C GLY A 132 -30.39 35.19 -15.02
N THR A 133 -30.91 35.88 -14.01
CA THR A 133 -32.36 36.07 -13.83
C THR A 133 -32.73 37.50 -14.18
N ALA A 134 -33.59 37.67 -15.17
CA ALA A 134 -34.07 38.96 -15.64
C ALA A 134 -35.48 39.23 -15.12
N VAL A 135 -35.66 40.37 -14.46
CA VAL A 135 -36.98 40.86 -14.04
C VAL A 135 -37.47 41.90 -15.03
N VAL A 136 -38.76 41.82 -15.37
CA VAL A 136 -39.50 42.88 -16.06
C VAL A 136 -40.63 43.32 -15.13
N SER A 137 -40.68 44.61 -14.80
CA SER A 137 -41.55 45.13 -13.74
C SER A 137 -42.17 46.46 -14.10
N PHE A 138 -43.44 46.65 -13.73
CA PHE A 138 -44.11 47.94 -13.78
C PHE A 138 -43.59 48.83 -12.64
N ASP A 139 -43.27 50.09 -12.93
CA ASP A 139 -43.13 51.09 -11.88
C ASP A 139 -44.53 51.47 -11.38
N PHE A 140 -44.88 51.02 -10.18
CA PHE A 140 -46.24 51.16 -9.66
C PHE A 140 -46.28 51.26 -8.13
N THR A 141 -46.98 52.29 -7.68
CA THR A 141 -47.33 52.59 -6.30
C THR A 141 -48.81 52.96 -6.26
N VAL A 142 -49.62 52.13 -5.59
CA VAL A 142 -51.06 52.39 -5.41
C VAL A 142 -51.26 53.81 -4.87
N GLY A 143 -51.91 54.69 -5.62
CA GLY A 143 -52.00 56.09 -5.19
C GLY A 143 -51.51 57.10 -6.19
N SER A 144 -50.41 56.78 -6.86
CA SER A 144 -49.60 57.72 -7.59
C SER A 144 -50.16 58.02 -8.99
N SER A 145 -49.93 59.24 -9.45
CA SER A 145 -50.23 59.68 -10.82
C SER A 145 -48.96 59.95 -11.64
N LEU A 146 -47.79 59.59 -11.09
CA LEU A 146 -46.45 59.84 -11.67
C LEU A 146 -45.77 58.56 -12.18
N ASP A 147 -46.46 57.43 -12.09
CA ASP A 147 -46.01 56.09 -12.42
C ASP A 147 -47.07 55.39 -13.31
N CYS A 148 -46.97 54.06 -13.49
CA CYS A 148 -47.93 53.34 -14.33
C CYS A 148 -49.36 53.54 -13.81
N ASN A 149 -50.29 53.91 -14.69
CA ASN A 149 -51.67 54.20 -14.33
C ASN A 149 -52.66 53.71 -15.39
N VAL A 150 -53.92 53.58 -14.96
CA VAL A 150 -55.07 53.35 -15.84
C VAL A 150 -56.09 54.42 -15.48
N ALA A 151 -56.52 55.23 -16.44
CA ALA A 151 -57.28 56.45 -16.16
C ALA A 151 -58.79 56.30 -16.42
N VAL A 152 -59.61 56.91 -15.58
CA VAL A 152 -61.07 57.14 -15.74
C VAL A 152 -61.37 58.60 -15.40
N VAL A 153 -61.75 59.42 -16.38
CA VAL A 153 -62.04 60.85 -16.24
C VAL A 153 -60.93 61.59 -15.47
N GLY A 154 -59.68 61.28 -15.83
CA GLY A 154 -58.47 61.84 -15.19
C GLY A 154 -58.12 61.29 -13.82
N ALA A 155 -58.86 60.31 -13.28
CA ALA A 155 -58.53 59.62 -12.03
C ALA A 155 -57.87 58.27 -12.31
N ASP A 156 -56.81 57.94 -11.56
CA ASP A 156 -56.14 56.65 -11.62
C ASP A 156 -56.95 55.54 -10.92
N VAL A 157 -57.23 54.46 -11.65
CA VAL A 157 -57.95 53.27 -11.18
C VAL A 157 -57.09 52.00 -11.15
N LEU A 158 -55.78 52.08 -11.41
CA LEU A 158 -54.88 50.93 -11.33
C LEU A 158 -54.71 50.49 -9.87
N GLY A 159 -55.18 49.28 -9.56
CA GLY A 159 -55.14 48.70 -8.23
C GLY A 159 -53.97 47.75 -8.00
N ALA A 160 -53.52 47.03 -9.03
CA ALA A 160 -52.43 46.07 -8.91
C ALA A 160 -51.69 45.82 -10.23
N VAL A 161 -50.43 45.39 -10.11
CA VAL A 161 -49.60 44.95 -11.24
C VAL A 161 -49.02 43.55 -11.00
N THR A 162 -48.81 42.78 -12.06
CA THR A 162 -48.12 41.49 -12.01
C THR A 162 -46.84 41.54 -12.86
N ASN A 163 -45.70 41.54 -12.17
CA ASN A 163 -44.36 41.56 -12.77
C ASN A 163 -43.96 40.16 -13.27
N GLY A 164 -42.88 40.10 -14.06
CA GLY A 164 -42.35 38.84 -14.61
C GLY A 164 -40.87 38.62 -14.28
N SER A 165 -40.47 37.35 -14.19
CA SER A 165 -39.11 36.91 -13.90
C SER A 165 -38.71 35.75 -14.81
N TYR A 166 -37.59 35.89 -15.52
CA TYR A 166 -37.15 34.96 -16.56
C TYR A 166 -35.73 34.49 -16.30
N THR A 167 -35.48 33.20 -16.49
CA THR A 167 -34.15 32.61 -16.33
C THR A 167 -33.47 32.48 -17.68
N ILE A 168 -32.24 32.97 -17.79
CA ILE A 168 -31.41 32.87 -19.00
C ILE A 168 -30.24 31.95 -18.71
N ALA A 169 -30.15 30.86 -19.46
CA ALA A 169 -29.06 29.88 -19.42
C ALA A 169 -28.10 30.08 -20.60
N ALA A 170 -26.96 29.37 -20.56
CA ALA A 170 -26.08 29.27 -21.72
C ALA A 170 -26.82 28.60 -22.89
N ALA A 171 -26.43 28.91 -24.13
CA ALA A 171 -26.83 28.11 -25.27
C ALA A 171 -26.27 26.68 -25.13
N PRO A 172 -26.98 25.63 -25.59
CA PRO A 172 -26.42 24.29 -25.61
C PRO A 172 -25.17 24.29 -26.50
N ASP A 173 -24.13 23.67 -26.00
CA ASP A 173 -22.96 23.38 -26.81
C ASP A 173 -23.29 22.28 -27.82
N ILE A 174 -22.88 22.50 -29.06
CA ILE A 174 -23.12 21.62 -30.20
C ILE A 174 -21.87 21.48 -31.08
N THR A 175 -20.73 22.03 -30.66
CA THR A 175 -19.53 22.08 -31.49
C THR A 175 -18.61 20.93 -31.09
N PRO A 176 -18.48 19.89 -31.92
CA PRO A 176 -17.60 18.78 -31.56
C PRO A 176 -16.10 19.17 -31.64
N PRO A 177 -15.23 18.39 -30.98
CA PRO A 177 -13.79 18.45 -31.17
C PRO A 177 -13.36 18.31 -32.63
N ALA A 178 -12.24 18.94 -32.98
CA ALA A 178 -11.67 18.80 -34.32
C ALA A 178 -11.24 17.37 -34.59
N THR A 179 -11.39 16.95 -35.85
CA THR A 179 -10.89 15.66 -36.31
C THR A 179 -9.36 15.59 -36.18
N ILE A 180 -8.86 14.54 -35.56
CA ILE A 180 -7.43 14.23 -35.54
C ILE A 180 -7.01 13.70 -36.91
N THR A 181 -6.12 14.40 -37.60
CA THR A 181 -5.68 14.06 -38.97
C THR A 181 -4.25 13.51 -39.04
N ASN A 182 -3.56 13.45 -37.91
CA ASN A 182 -2.14 13.07 -37.82
C ASN A 182 -1.89 11.89 -36.88
N LEU A 183 -2.88 11.03 -36.67
CA LEU A 183 -2.64 9.76 -36.00
C LEU A 183 -1.56 9.00 -36.78
N ALA A 184 -0.54 8.49 -36.09
CA ALA A 184 0.60 7.80 -36.68
C ALA A 184 1.09 6.67 -35.79
N VAL A 185 1.68 5.63 -36.39
CA VAL A 185 2.45 4.60 -35.68
C VAL A 185 3.88 5.09 -35.52
N SER A 186 4.40 5.15 -34.30
CA SER A 186 5.77 5.59 -34.01
C SER A 186 6.75 4.43 -33.87
N SER A 187 6.32 3.28 -33.34
CA SER A 187 7.14 2.08 -33.19
C SER A 187 6.28 0.82 -33.09
N CYS A 188 6.86 -0.32 -33.48
CA CYS A 188 6.30 -1.65 -33.29
C CYS A 188 7.29 -2.50 -32.49
N ALA A 189 6.76 -3.43 -31.69
CA ALA A 189 7.49 -4.50 -31.01
C ALA A 189 6.73 -5.81 -31.22
N SER A 190 7.27 -6.93 -30.70
CA SER A 190 6.65 -8.25 -30.86
C SER A 190 5.27 -8.38 -30.23
N ASN A 191 4.92 -7.56 -29.24
CA ASN A 191 3.62 -7.62 -28.55
C ASN A 191 2.94 -6.25 -28.35
N SER A 192 3.48 -5.19 -28.94
CA SER A 192 2.98 -3.84 -28.73
C SER A 192 3.21 -2.91 -29.92
N ILE A 193 2.38 -1.86 -30.02
CA ILE A 193 2.48 -0.80 -31.02
C ILE A 193 2.30 0.53 -30.31
N THR A 194 3.17 1.51 -30.59
CA THR A 194 3.04 2.87 -30.05
C THR A 194 2.46 3.80 -31.12
N LEU A 195 1.43 4.56 -30.74
CA LEU A 195 0.78 5.57 -31.56
C LEU A 195 1.14 6.98 -31.08
N THR A 196 1.08 7.95 -31.98
CA THR A 196 1.20 9.38 -31.69
C THR A 196 0.19 10.20 -32.49
N TRP A 197 -0.30 11.30 -31.93
CA TRP A 197 -1.23 12.24 -32.54
C TRP A 197 -1.13 13.62 -31.88
N THR A 198 -1.83 14.62 -32.42
CA THR A 198 -1.99 15.94 -31.79
C THR A 198 -3.36 16.06 -31.14
N SER A 199 -3.41 16.52 -29.90
CA SER A 199 -4.65 16.76 -29.15
C SER A 199 -5.50 17.80 -29.89
N PRO A 200 -6.79 17.51 -30.16
CA PRO A 200 -7.72 18.51 -30.68
C PRO A 200 -8.17 19.46 -29.57
N GLY A 201 -8.92 20.50 -29.93
CA GLY A 201 -9.63 21.31 -28.97
C GLY A 201 -10.98 20.69 -28.61
N ASP A 202 -11.67 21.40 -27.72
CA ASP A 202 -13.03 21.12 -27.29
C ASP A 202 -14.04 21.51 -28.39
N ASP A 203 -14.08 22.81 -28.70
CA ASP A 203 -14.81 23.38 -29.83
C ASP A 203 -13.91 23.44 -31.06
N GLY A 204 -13.83 22.34 -31.79
CA GLY A 204 -12.92 22.22 -32.91
C GLY A 204 -11.46 22.22 -32.45
N ALA A 205 -10.72 23.30 -32.72
CA ALA A 205 -9.30 23.42 -32.39
C ALA A 205 -9.02 24.29 -31.14
N VAL A 206 -10.06 24.73 -30.45
CA VAL A 206 -9.96 25.61 -29.28
C VAL A 206 -10.47 24.88 -28.04
N GLY A 207 -9.81 25.09 -26.90
CA GLY A 207 -10.22 24.45 -25.64
C GLY A 207 -9.53 23.12 -25.38
N LEU A 208 -10.05 22.38 -24.40
CA LEU A 208 -9.52 21.10 -23.95
C LEU A 208 -10.61 20.03 -24.14
N ALA A 209 -10.39 19.08 -25.03
CA ALA A 209 -11.32 17.98 -25.18
C ALA A 209 -11.38 17.11 -23.92
N MET A 210 -12.49 16.40 -23.72
CA MET A 210 -12.74 15.61 -22.52
C MET A 210 -12.14 14.20 -22.59
N SER A 211 -12.32 13.48 -23.69
CA SER A 211 -11.83 12.10 -23.78
C SER A 211 -11.59 11.58 -25.19
N TYR A 212 -10.83 10.49 -25.26
CA TYR A 212 -10.52 9.71 -26.46
C TYR A 212 -11.29 8.37 -26.44
N ASP A 213 -11.80 7.92 -27.60
CA ASP A 213 -12.25 6.55 -27.87
C ASP A 213 -11.31 5.98 -28.94
N LEU A 214 -10.25 5.30 -28.50
CA LEU A 214 -9.26 4.70 -29.40
C LEU A 214 -9.67 3.26 -29.71
N ARG A 215 -9.68 2.89 -30.99
CA ARG A 215 -10.06 1.52 -31.42
C ARG A 215 -8.98 0.85 -32.23
N ARG A 216 -8.91 -0.48 -32.08
CA ARG A 216 -8.07 -1.39 -32.86
C ARG A 216 -8.90 -2.46 -33.58
N SER A 217 -8.40 -2.95 -34.71
CA SER A 217 -9.04 -4.02 -35.50
C SER A 217 -8.01 -4.75 -36.37
N ASN A 218 -8.30 -5.99 -36.79
CA ASN A 218 -7.51 -6.69 -37.82
C ASN A 218 -7.96 -6.35 -39.26
N ALA A 219 -8.98 -5.50 -39.41
CA ALA A 219 -9.43 -4.95 -40.68
C ALA A 219 -9.43 -3.42 -40.61
N ILE A 220 -9.32 -2.76 -41.76
CA ILE A 220 -9.36 -1.28 -41.88
C ILE A 220 -10.62 -0.75 -41.19
N ILE A 221 -10.45 0.21 -40.28
CA ILE A 221 -11.55 0.86 -39.57
C ILE A 221 -12.18 1.94 -40.44
N ASN A 222 -13.50 2.08 -40.39
CA ASN A 222 -14.29 3.16 -40.99
C ASN A 222 -15.56 3.39 -40.13
N ASP A 223 -16.36 4.42 -40.44
CA ASP A 223 -17.57 4.70 -39.64
C ASP A 223 -18.58 3.54 -39.61
N GLY A 224 -18.64 2.72 -40.67
CA GLY A 224 -19.56 1.59 -40.75
C GLY A 224 -19.18 0.41 -39.85
N ASN A 225 -17.89 0.25 -39.52
CA ASN A 225 -17.42 -0.83 -38.65
C ASN A 225 -16.84 -0.35 -37.31
N TRP A 226 -16.87 0.96 -37.03
CA TRP A 226 -16.39 1.58 -35.79
C TRP A 226 -16.89 0.85 -34.54
N ALA A 227 -18.21 0.64 -34.46
CA ALA A 227 -18.86 0.01 -33.32
C ALA A 227 -18.38 -1.44 -33.06
N GLY A 228 -17.91 -2.14 -34.09
CA GLY A 228 -17.38 -3.51 -34.01
C GLY A 228 -15.87 -3.59 -33.81
N ALA A 229 -15.14 -2.49 -33.95
CA ALA A 229 -13.71 -2.44 -33.63
C ALA A 229 -13.51 -2.53 -32.11
N THR A 230 -12.40 -3.14 -31.69
CA THR A 230 -12.07 -3.36 -30.28
C THR A 230 -11.62 -2.06 -29.64
N LEU A 231 -12.29 -1.65 -28.55
CA LEU A 231 -11.87 -0.51 -27.73
C LEU A 231 -10.50 -0.80 -27.10
N VAL A 232 -9.59 0.16 -27.23
CA VAL A 232 -8.32 0.20 -26.51
C VAL A 232 -8.58 0.95 -25.21
N THR A 233 -8.02 0.49 -24.09
CA THR A 233 -8.21 1.15 -22.78
C THR A 233 -6.92 1.74 -22.28
N GLY A 234 -7.01 2.81 -21.47
CA GLY A 234 -5.84 3.45 -20.86
C GLY A 234 -5.32 4.62 -21.69
N GLU A 235 -6.19 5.22 -22.50
CA GLU A 235 -5.89 6.46 -23.22
C GLU A 235 -5.45 7.54 -22.23
N PRO A 236 -4.43 8.34 -22.58
CA PRO A 236 -4.08 9.50 -21.76
C PRO A 236 -5.24 10.50 -21.79
N ALA A 237 -5.42 11.25 -20.70
CA ALA A 237 -6.32 12.40 -20.73
C ALA A 237 -5.89 13.36 -21.85
N PRO A 238 -6.82 13.92 -22.66
CA PRO A 238 -6.47 14.91 -23.66
C PRO A 238 -5.70 16.07 -23.04
N GLN A 239 -4.76 16.62 -23.80
CA GLN A 239 -4.01 17.81 -23.40
C GLN A 239 -4.50 19.02 -24.20
N ALA A 240 -3.98 20.21 -23.86
CA ALA A 240 -4.32 21.44 -24.56
C ALA A 240 -4.15 21.29 -26.08
N ALA A 241 -5.10 21.84 -26.84
CA ALA A 241 -5.12 21.75 -28.30
C ALA A 241 -3.75 22.09 -28.92
N GLY A 242 -3.31 21.26 -29.86
CA GLY A 242 -1.99 21.39 -30.52
C GLY A 242 -0.85 20.65 -29.83
N THR A 243 -1.07 20.08 -28.63
CA THR A 243 -0.05 19.30 -27.92
C THR A 243 0.07 17.88 -28.49
N SER A 244 1.30 17.45 -28.77
CA SER A 244 1.58 16.07 -29.22
C SER A 244 1.40 15.08 -28.06
N GLN A 245 0.70 13.99 -28.31
CA GLN A 245 0.48 12.90 -27.37
C GLN A 245 0.88 11.55 -27.99
N SER A 246 1.09 10.56 -27.12
CA SER A 246 1.39 9.20 -27.53
C SER A 246 0.77 8.19 -26.57
N MET A 247 0.58 6.97 -27.06
CA MET A 247 0.10 5.84 -26.28
C MET A 247 0.70 4.54 -26.81
N MET A 248 1.17 3.70 -25.90
CA MET A 248 1.62 2.34 -26.21
C MET A 248 0.47 1.35 -25.98
N ILE A 249 0.21 0.53 -26.97
CA ILE A 249 -0.85 -0.49 -26.96
C ILE A 249 -0.17 -1.84 -26.85
N SER A 250 -0.31 -2.51 -25.70
CA SER A 250 0.31 -3.80 -25.39
C SER A 250 -0.65 -4.98 -25.56
N GLY A 251 -0.14 -6.20 -25.38
CA GLY A 251 -0.94 -7.43 -25.45
C GLY A 251 -1.44 -7.76 -26.86
N LEU A 252 -0.71 -7.33 -27.88
CA LEU A 252 -0.97 -7.67 -29.28
C LEU A 252 -0.30 -9.01 -29.62
N ALA A 253 -0.96 -9.83 -30.43
CA ALA A 253 -0.32 -11.03 -30.99
C ALA A 253 0.82 -10.63 -31.94
N SER A 254 1.97 -11.30 -31.84
CA SER A 254 3.15 -11.10 -32.66
C SER A 254 2.91 -11.39 -34.15
N GLY A 255 3.71 -10.76 -35.03
CA GLY A 255 3.61 -10.92 -36.48
C GLY A 255 2.25 -10.52 -37.08
N THR A 256 1.40 -9.80 -36.34
CA THR A 256 0.01 -9.50 -36.74
C THR A 256 -0.17 -8.02 -37.06
N THR A 257 -0.87 -7.73 -38.16
CA THR A 257 -1.26 -6.36 -38.53
C THR A 257 -2.52 -5.92 -37.79
N TYR A 258 -2.46 -4.72 -37.21
CA TYR A 258 -3.58 -4.04 -36.57
C TYR A 258 -3.81 -2.67 -37.22
N TYR A 259 -5.07 -2.29 -37.35
CA TYR A 259 -5.54 -0.97 -37.77
C TYR A 259 -6.05 -0.19 -36.58
N PHE A 260 -5.73 1.09 -36.50
CA PHE A 260 -6.10 1.99 -35.40
C PHE A 260 -6.78 3.24 -35.92
N ALA A 261 -7.79 3.70 -35.18
CA ALA A 261 -8.47 4.97 -35.41
C ALA A 261 -9.06 5.49 -34.10
N LEU A 262 -9.28 6.79 -34.03
CA LEU A 262 -9.62 7.52 -32.81
C LEU A 262 -10.78 8.48 -33.06
N LYS A 263 -11.67 8.62 -32.07
CA LYS A 263 -12.64 9.73 -31.96
C LYS A 263 -12.44 10.45 -30.64
N THR A 264 -12.76 11.74 -30.61
CA THR A 264 -12.62 12.58 -29.41
C THR A 264 -13.98 13.16 -29.03
N SER A 265 -14.24 13.33 -27.74
CA SER A 265 -15.45 13.98 -27.23
C SER A 265 -15.14 15.16 -26.31
N ASP A 266 -16.06 16.11 -26.23
CA ASP A 266 -16.08 17.25 -25.28
C ASP A 266 -16.82 16.91 -23.97
N GLU A 267 -17.05 17.90 -23.10
CA GLU A 267 -17.79 17.75 -21.84
C GLU A 267 -19.32 17.61 -22.03
N ILE A 268 -19.85 17.96 -23.20
CA ILE A 268 -21.26 17.84 -23.57
C ILE A 268 -21.38 16.81 -24.72
N PRO A 269 -20.89 15.58 -24.48
CA PRO A 269 -20.29 14.60 -25.39
C PRO A 269 -20.64 14.71 -26.89
N ASN A 270 -20.32 15.82 -27.54
CA ASN A 270 -20.28 15.90 -28.99
C ASN A 270 -19.01 15.18 -29.45
N ILE A 271 -19.16 14.31 -30.45
CA ILE A 271 -18.10 13.41 -30.88
C ILE A 271 -17.53 13.93 -32.20
N SER A 272 -16.20 13.99 -32.30
CA SER A 272 -15.49 14.32 -33.53
C SER A 272 -15.80 13.34 -34.67
N ALA A 273 -15.50 13.73 -35.90
CA ALA A 273 -15.39 12.75 -36.98
C ALA A 273 -14.26 11.75 -36.71
N LEU A 274 -14.27 10.62 -37.41
CA LEU A 274 -13.23 9.61 -37.34
C LEU A 274 -11.87 10.19 -37.75
N SER A 275 -10.81 9.86 -37.02
CA SER A 275 -9.44 10.21 -37.40
C SER A 275 -9.03 9.60 -38.75
N ASN A 276 -7.86 9.98 -39.25
CA ASN A 276 -7.19 9.13 -40.24
C ASN A 276 -6.91 7.74 -39.64
N VAL A 277 -6.95 6.71 -40.48
CA VAL A 277 -6.74 5.31 -40.06
C VAL A 277 -5.28 4.95 -40.32
N VAL A 278 -4.63 4.37 -39.32
CA VAL A 278 -3.25 3.88 -39.43
C VAL A 278 -3.16 2.39 -39.20
N SER A 279 -2.08 1.78 -39.65
CA SER A 279 -1.81 0.36 -39.41
C SER A 279 -0.37 0.14 -38.97
N GLY A 280 -0.17 -0.81 -38.06
CA GLY A 280 1.15 -1.31 -37.68
C GLY A 280 1.14 -2.83 -37.61
N THR A 281 2.28 -3.45 -37.89
CA THR A 281 2.47 -4.90 -37.78
C THR A 281 3.46 -5.14 -36.65
N THR A 282 3.05 -5.85 -35.60
CA THR A 282 3.96 -6.27 -34.53
C THR A 282 5.06 -7.15 -35.09
N ASP A 283 6.24 -7.11 -34.50
CA ASP A 283 7.36 -7.96 -34.92
C ASP A 283 7.03 -9.44 -34.73
N SER A 284 7.71 -10.31 -35.48
CA SER A 284 7.62 -11.76 -35.26
C SER A 284 8.16 -12.11 -33.88
N PRO A 285 7.66 -13.18 -33.23
CA PRO A 285 8.23 -13.61 -31.97
C PRO A 285 9.68 -14.06 -32.21
N ASP A 286 10.56 -13.67 -31.30
CA ASP A 286 11.91 -14.20 -31.30
C ASP A 286 11.88 -15.64 -30.77
N THR A 287 12.47 -16.55 -31.55
CA THR A 287 12.49 -18.00 -31.29
C THR A 287 13.91 -18.58 -31.32
N THR A 288 14.94 -17.76 -31.48
CA THR A 288 16.30 -18.24 -31.75
C THR A 288 17.11 -18.26 -30.47
N ALA A 289 17.21 -19.42 -29.82
CA ALA A 289 18.01 -19.53 -28.60
C ALA A 289 19.51 -19.21 -28.79
N PRO A 290 20.19 -18.76 -27.73
CA PRO A 290 21.65 -18.69 -27.66
C PRO A 290 22.32 -20.02 -27.97
N ALA A 291 23.51 -19.99 -28.57
CA ALA A 291 24.31 -21.18 -28.77
C ALA A 291 24.90 -21.65 -27.42
N ALA A 292 24.87 -22.95 -27.16
CA ALA A 292 25.47 -23.49 -25.94
C ALA A 292 26.99 -23.23 -25.90
N VAL A 293 27.52 -22.87 -24.74
CA VAL A 293 28.97 -22.77 -24.52
C VAL A 293 29.61 -24.14 -24.68
N THR A 294 30.65 -24.24 -25.50
CA THR A 294 31.35 -25.52 -25.75
C THR A 294 32.74 -25.58 -25.11
N ASN A 295 33.22 -24.48 -24.53
CA ASN A 295 34.57 -24.34 -24.01
C ASN A 295 34.63 -23.89 -22.55
N LEU A 296 33.62 -24.23 -21.75
CA LEU A 296 33.68 -24.02 -20.31
C LEU A 296 34.84 -24.82 -19.71
N THR A 297 35.65 -24.18 -18.88
CA THR A 297 36.80 -24.80 -18.20
C THR A 297 36.74 -24.52 -16.71
N ALA A 298 37.18 -25.48 -15.91
CA ALA A 298 37.36 -25.35 -14.46
C ALA A 298 38.87 -25.27 -14.16
N GLY A 299 39.29 -24.15 -13.57
CA GLY A 299 40.67 -23.77 -13.36
C GLY A 299 41.13 -23.89 -11.91
N SER A 300 41.79 -22.84 -11.41
CA SER A 300 42.38 -22.82 -10.06
C SER A 300 41.35 -23.12 -8.97
N ALA A 301 41.69 -24.06 -8.10
CA ALA A 301 40.90 -24.44 -6.95
C ALA A 301 41.57 -23.96 -5.65
N THR A 302 40.75 -23.57 -4.67
CA THR A 302 41.18 -23.35 -3.28
C THR A 302 40.55 -24.44 -2.39
N GLY A 303 40.62 -24.26 -1.06
CA GLY A 303 39.86 -25.11 -0.14
C GLY A 303 38.34 -25.05 -0.35
N SER A 304 37.82 -23.92 -0.83
CA SER A 304 36.38 -23.68 -0.87
C SER A 304 35.88 -23.01 -2.15
N SER A 305 36.72 -22.88 -3.17
CA SER A 305 36.32 -22.25 -4.43
C SER A 305 37.01 -22.83 -5.66
N ILE A 306 36.37 -22.69 -6.81
CA ILE A 306 36.90 -23.05 -8.14
C ILE A 306 36.63 -21.88 -9.10
N THR A 307 37.63 -21.49 -9.89
CA THR A 307 37.47 -20.46 -10.93
C THR A 307 37.05 -21.11 -12.24
N LEU A 308 35.97 -20.63 -12.86
CA LEU A 308 35.48 -21.03 -14.16
C LEU A 308 35.87 -20.00 -15.22
N THR A 309 36.13 -20.47 -16.45
CA THR A 309 36.41 -19.61 -17.62
C THR A 309 35.74 -20.18 -18.86
N TRP A 310 35.10 -19.31 -19.67
CA TRP A 310 34.45 -19.67 -20.93
C TRP A 310 34.46 -18.49 -21.92
N THR A 311 34.03 -18.74 -23.17
CA THR A 311 33.76 -17.67 -24.14
C THR A 311 32.26 -17.38 -24.16
N ALA A 312 31.88 -16.11 -23.97
CA ALA A 312 30.49 -15.67 -24.02
C ALA A 312 29.86 -16.01 -25.37
N SER A 313 28.61 -16.48 -25.33
CA SER A 313 27.79 -16.76 -26.51
C SER A 313 26.93 -15.55 -26.90
N GLY A 314 26.27 -15.64 -28.05
CA GLY A 314 25.34 -14.61 -28.53
C GLY A 314 23.95 -14.76 -27.95
N ASP A 315 23.10 -13.83 -28.35
CA ASP A 315 21.66 -13.80 -28.15
C ASP A 315 20.98 -14.79 -29.11
N ASP A 316 21.07 -14.50 -30.41
CA ASP A 316 20.63 -15.39 -31.47
C ASP A 316 21.78 -16.31 -31.92
N GLY A 317 21.91 -17.46 -31.27
CA GLY A 317 23.03 -18.36 -31.50
C GLY A 317 24.36 -17.74 -31.05
N VAL A 318 25.14 -17.21 -31.99
CA VAL A 318 26.45 -16.57 -31.71
C VAL A 318 26.46 -15.08 -32.00
N ILE A 319 25.31 -14.48 -32.33
CA ILE A 319 25.19 -13.06 -32.67
C ILE A 319 24.63 -12.29 -31.48
N GLY A 320 25.16 -11.10 -31.19
CA GLY A 320 24.65 -10.25 -30.12
C GLY A 320 25.21 -10.59 -28.73
N THR A 321 24.43 -10.29 -27.70
CA THR A 321 24.77 -10.49 -26.29
C THR A 321 23.56 -11.12 -25.62
N ALA A 322 23.72 -12.30 -25.04
CA ALA A 322 22.63 -12.93 -24.30
C ALA A 322 22.20 -12.12 -23.07
N ALA A 323 20.98 -12.37 -22.58
CA ALA A 323 20.43 -11.70 -21.41
C ALA A 323 20.97 -12.24 -20.08
N SER A 324 21.12 -13.56 -19.91
CA SER A 324 21.59 -14.14 -18.64
C SER A 324 22.24 -15.52 -18.74
N TYR A 325 22.98 -15.88 -17.67
CA TYR A 325 23.49 -17.23 -17.42
C TYR A 325 22.77 -17.89 -16.24
N ASP A 326 22.54 -19.20 -16.34
CA ASP A 326 22.28 -20.11 -15.22
C ASP A 326 23.50 -21.03 -15.13
N VAL A 327 24.36 -20.81 -14.12
CA VAL A 327 25.56 -21.63 -13.90
C VAL A 327 25.28 -22.61 -12.78
N ARG A 328 25.58 -23.89 -12.99
CA ARG A 328 25.33 -24.95 -12.02
C ARG A 328 26.55 -25.79 -11.71
N TYR A 329 26.53 -26.41 -10.53
CA TYR A 329 27.54 -27.35 -10.06
C TYR A 329 26.92 -28.60 -9.42
N SER A 330 27.64 -29.72 -9.47
CA SER A 330 27.23 -31.00 -8.90
C SER A 330 28.44 -31.88 -8.59
N THR A 331 28.30 -32.88 -7.74
CA THR A 331 29.34 -33.91 -7.51
C THR A 331 29.32 -35.02 -8.57
N SER A 332 28.40 -34.95 -9.52
CA SER A 332 28.32 -35.83 -10.70
C SER A 332 28.29 -34.99 -11.97
N GLN A 333 28.75 -35.55 -13.09
CA GLN A 333 28.73 -34.88 -14.39
C GLN A 333 27.33 -34.33 -14.73
N ILE A 334 27.28 -33.08 -15.18
CA ILE A 334 26.03 -32.41 -15.55
C ILE A 334 25.74 -32.66 -17.03
N THR A 335 24.51 -33.02 -17.32
CA THR A 335 23.94 -33.34 -18.63
C THR A 335 22.55 -32.69 -18.71
N GLU A 336 21.94 -32.66 -19.89
CA GLU A 336 20.55 -32.21 -20.02
C GLU A 336 19.58 -32.97 -19.09
N ALA A 337 19.77 -34.28 -18.95
CA ALA A 337 18.86 -35.14 -18.18
C ALA A 337 18.88 -34.87 -16.67
N ASN A 338 20.00 -34.37 -16.12
CA ASN A 338 20.15 -34.12 -14.68
C ASN A 338 20.37 -32.64 -14.33
N TRP A 339 20.22 -31.73 -15.29
CA TRP A 339 20.36 -30.28 -15.10
C TRP A 339 19.55 -29.74 -13.91
N ALA A 340 18.28 -30.14 -13.83
CA ALA A 340 17.36 -29.69 -12.79
C ALA A 340 17.77 -30.13 -11.37
N GLY A 341 18.58 -31.18 -11.25
CA GLY A 341 19.08 -31.68 -9.96
C GLY A 341 20.44 -31.11 -9.55
N ALA A 342 21.12 -30.35 -10.42
CA ALA A 342 22.36 -29.67 -10.08
C ALA A 342 22.08 -28.36 -9.33
N SER A 343 22.99 -27.97 -8.44
CA SER A 343 22.89 -26.76 -7.63
C SER A 343 23.26 -25.53 -8.46
N GLN A 344 22.40 -24.52 -8.48
CA GLN A 344 22.70 -23.24 -9.12
C GLN A 344 23.69 -22.42 -8.29
N VAL A 345 24.63 -21.77 -8.97
CA VAL A 345 25.61 -20.86 -8.38
C VAL A 345 24.93 -19.52 -8.11
N ALA A 346 25.24 -18.84 -7.01
CA ALA A 346 24.75 -17.48 -6.77
C ALA A 346 25.70 -16.43 -7.36
N GLY A 347 25.14 -15.35 -7.91
CA GLY A 347 25.91 -14.19 -8.36
C GLY A 347 26.52 -14.37 -9.75
N GLU A 348 25.79 -15.00 -10.66
CA GLU A 348 26.19 -15.15 -12.06
C GLU A 348 26.56 -13.80 -12.69
N SER A 349 27.65 -13.81 -13.46
CA SER A 349 28.11 -12.62 -14.16
C SER A 349 27.13 -12.22 -15.25
N VAL A 350 26.99 -10.91 -15.49
CA VAL A 350 26.26 -10.40 -16.66
C VAL A 350 26.96 -10.89 -17.94
N PRO A 351 26.24 -11.51 -18.88
CA PRO A 351 26.80 -11.87 -20.18
C PRO A 351 27.49 -10.69 -20.86
N GLN A 352 28.53 -10.99 -21.64
CA GLN A 352 29.26 -10.01 -22.43
C GLN A 352 29.05 -10.34 -23.90
N VAL A 353 29.43 -9.41 -24.79
CA VAL A 353 29.33 -9.59 -26.23
C VAL A 353 29.95 -10.92 -26.65
N SER A 354 29.24 -11.65 -27.53
CA SER A 354 29.68 -12.92 -28.09
C SER A 354 31.14 -12.92 -28.52
N GLY A 355 31.89 -13.95 -28.12
CA GLY A 355 33.34 -14.07 -28.37
C GLY A 355 34.24 -13.51 -27.26
N THR A 356 33.68 -12.80 -26.27
CA THR A 356 34.46 -12.28 -25.13
C THR A 356 34.80 -13.40 -24.15
N SER A 357 36.04 -13.45 -23.66
CA SER A 357 36.44 -14.36 -22.58
C SER A 357 35.87 -13.89 -21.24
N GLN A 358 35.22 -14.78 -20.51
CA GLN A 358 34.59 -14.52 -19.22
C GLN A 358 35.08 -15.46 -18.15
N THR A 359 35.04 -14.98 -16.90
CA THR A 359 35.45 -15.75 -15.73
C THR A 359 34.51 -15.51 -14.55
N MET A 360 34.35 -16.54 -13.72
CA MET A 360 33.55 -16.52 -12.50
C MET A 360 34.21 -17.37 -11.43
N ILE A 361 34.13 -16.97 -10.16
CA ILE A 361 34.57 -17.79 -9.02
C ILE A 361 33.34 -18.43 -8.38
N VAL A 362 33.30 -19.76 -8.33
CA VAL A 362 32.29 -20.51 -7.58
C VAL A 362 32.84 -20.79 -6.19
N GLY A 363 32.26 -20.17 -5.16
CA GLY A 363 32.67 -20.31 -3.75
C GLY A 363 31.80 -21.25 -2.91
N SER A 364 32.07 -21.30 -1.60
CA SER A 364 31.34 -22.10 -0.61
C SER A 364 31.30 -23.61 -0.91
N LEU A 365 32.30 -24.11 -1.61
CA LEU A 365 32.44 -25.52 -1.94
C LEU A 365 33.08 -26.28 -0.77
N LEU A 366 32.68 -27.54 -0.56
CA LEU A 366 33.35 -28.44 0.39
C LEU A 366 34.80 -28.71 -0.05
N THR A 367 35.75 -28.78 0.88
CA THR A 367 37.15 -29.16 0.63
C THR A 367 37.26 -30.60 0.13
N ASN A 368 38.36 -30.93 -0.56
CA ASN A 368 38.66 -32.28 -1.04
C ASN A 368 37.50 -32.96 -1.80
N THR A 369 36.72 -32.19 -2.56
CA THR A 369 35.51 -32.66 -3.24
C THR A 369 35.60 -32.30 -4.72
N THR A 370 35.35 -33.29 -5.59
CA THR A 370 35.26 -33.07 -7.04
C THR A 370 33.88 -32.53 -7.39
N TYR A 371 33.88 -31.41 -8.10
CA TYR A 371 32.68 -30.80 -8.66
C TYR A 371 32.75 -30.75 -10.18
N PHE A 372 31.62 -30.98 -10.81
CA PHE A 372 31.33 -30.79 -12.22
C PHE A 372 30.50 -29.53 -12.39
N PHE A 373 30.79 -28.73 -13.40
CA PHE A 373 30.13 -27.46 -13.66
C PHE A 373 29.49 -27.49 -15.04
N ALA A 374 28.41 -26.74 -15.25
CA ALA A 374 27.84 -26.48 -16.57
C ALA A 374 27.00 -25.21 -16.53
N LEU A 375 26.71 -24.61 -17.68
CA LEU A 375 25.85 -23.43 -17.77
C LEU A 375 24.84 -23.53 -18.91
N LYS A 376 23.70 -22.85 -18.74
CA LYS A 376 22.74 -22.51 -19.79
C LYS A 376 22.66 -21.00 -19.93
N ILE A 377 22.28 -20.55 -21.12
CA ILE A 377 22.22 -19.15 -21.51
C ILE A 377 20.79 -18.85 -21.97
N SER A 378 20.25 -17.69 -21.62
CA SER A 378 18.96 -17.22 -22.13
C SER A 378 19.05 -15.83 -22.74
N ASP A 379 18.27 -15.60 -23.78
CA ASP A 379 18.03 -14.29 -24.41
C ASP A 379 16.93 -13.48 -23.69
N GLU A 380 16.61 -12.28 -24.18
CA GLU A 380 15.52 -11.45 -23.62
C GLU A 380 14.12 -12.03 -23.89
N ALA A 381 13.99 -12.91 -24.89
CA ALA A 381 12.77 -13.63 -25.22
C ALA A 381 12.59 -14.93 -24.39
N LEU A 382 13.54 -15.23 -23.51
CA LEU A 382 13.62 -16.44 -22.68
C LEU A 382 13.77 -17.76 -23.47
N ASN A 383 14.27 -17.71 -24.71
CA ASN A 383 14.77 -18.93 -25.34
C ASN A 383 16.08 -19.34 -24.66
N ILE A 384 16.24 -20.64 -24.40
CA ILE A 384 17.34 -21.17 -23.58
C ILE A 384 18.23 -22.07 -24.42
N SER A 385 19.55 -21.90 -24.31
CA SER A 385 20.54 -22.77 -24.94
C SER A 385 20.46 -24.22 -24.42
N GLY A 386 21.11 -25.14 -25.13
CA GLY A 386 21.51 -26.42 -24.53
C GLY A 386 22.49 -26.24 -23.36
N VAL A 387 22.64 -27.27 -22.52
CA VAL A 387 23.68 -27.35 -21.48
C VAL A 387 25.06 -27.29 -22.14
N SER A 388 25.97 -26.51 -21.55
CA SER A 388 27.37 -26.46 -21.98
C SER A 388 28.09 -27.81 -21.84
N ASN A 389 29.35 -27.88 -22.26
CA ASN A 389 30.22 -28.96 -21.79
C ASN A 389 30.34 -28.94 -20.24
N SER A 390 30.72 -30.08 -19.64
CA SER A 390 30.77 -30.22 -18.17
C SER A 390 32.18 -30.51 -17.63
N PRO A 391 33.05 -29.49 -17.48
CA PRO A 391 34.37 -29.68 -16.88
C PRO A 391 34.27 -29.97 -15.38
N SER A 392 35.30 -30.60 -14.83
CA SER A 392 35.40 -30.88 -13.39
C SER A 392 36.70 -30.36 -12.79
N ALA A 393 36.66 -29.95 -11.53
CA ALA A 393 37.83 -29.68 -10.71
C ALA A 393 37.59 -30.13 -9.26
N MET A 394 38.66 -30.37 -8.52
CA MET A 394 38.62 -30.81 -7.13
C MET A 394 39.13 -29.69 -6.22
N THR A 395 38.38 -29.36 -5.18
CA THR A 395 38.83 -28.43 -4.14
C THR A 395 40.00 -29.02 -3.35
N ILE A 396 40.90 -28.16 -2.89
CA ILE A 396 42.15 -28.58 -2.24
C ILE A 396 41.88 -28.87 -0.75
N THR A 397 42.60 -29.83 -0.16
CA THR A 397 42.64 -30.00 1.29
C THR A 397 43.54 -28.92 1.90
N ILE A 398 42.98 -28.03 2.73
CA ILE A 398 43.80 -27.17 3.59
C ILE A 398 44.16 -27.96 4.85
N LEU A 399 45.46 -28.09 5.14
CA LEU A 399 45.92 -28.72 6.38
C LEU A 399 45.81 -27.69 7.49
N ASP A 400 45.08 -28.00 8.54
CA ASP A 400 45.06 -27.17 9.76
C ASP A 400 46.37 -27.38 10.52
N THR A 401 47.17 -26.32 10.61
CA THR A 401 48.46 -26.30 11.31
C THR A 401 48.44 -25.40 12.55
N THR A 402 47.30 -24.80 12.86
CA THR A 402 47.16 -23.90 14.01
C THR A 402 46.86 -24.70 15.25
N LYS A 403 47.51 -24.36 16.37
CA LYS A 403 47.24 -25.00 17.67
C LYS A 403 46.12 -24.25 18.38
N PRO A 404 45.30 -24.92 19.21
CA PRO A 404 44.27 -24.25 19.99
C PRO A 404 44.88 -23.25 20.98
N VAL A 405 44.29 -22.07 21.12
CA VAL A 405 44.70 -21.06 22.10
C VAL A 405 44.00 -21.31 23.43
N ILE A 406 44.79 -21.67 24.45
CA ILE A 406 44.29 -21.92 25.80
C ILE A 406 44.14 -20.62 26.59
N SER A 407 43.00 -20.43 27.25
CA SER A 407 42.68 -19.26 28.07
C SER A 407 41.89 -19.63 29.33
N GLY A 408 41.83 -18.71 30.30
CA GLY A 408 40.96 -18.87 31.48
C GLY A 408 41.33 -20.01 32.44
N VAL A 409 42.58 -20.48 32.40
CA VAL A 409 43.06 -21.59 33.25
C VAL A 409 42.96 -21.22 34.72
N GLN A 410 42.17 -21.99 35.47
CA GLN A 410 41.96 -21.78 36.89
C GLN A 410 41.74 -23.11 37.61
N SER A 411 42.11 -23.14 38.90
CA SER A 411 41.75 -24.24 39.79
C SER A 411 40.65 -23.77 40.73
N SER A 412 39.65 -24.62 40.94
CA SER A 412 38.53 -24.41 41.84
C SER A 412 38.37 -25.65 42.74
N GLY A 413 37.89 -25.44 43.97
CA GLY A 413 37.61 -26.54 44.88
C GLY A 413 38.83 -27.39 45.22
N ALA A 414 39.96 -26.80 45.62
CA ALA A 414 41.04 -27.57 46.21
C ALA A 414 40.55 -28.18 47.55
N TYR A 415 40.17 -29.45 47.53
CA TYR A 415 39.72 -30.20 48.70
C TYR A 415 40.84 -31.08 49.24
N TYR A 416 40.55 -31.85 50.29
CA TYR A 416 41.54 -32.58 51.08
C TYR A 416 42.49 -33.46 50.25
N THR A 417 42.02 -34.03 49.13
CA THR A 417 42.78 -34.95 48.27
C THR A 417 42.69 -34.63 46.77
N GLY A 418 42.36 -33.39 46.39
CA GLY A 418 42.17 -33.04 44.98
C GLY A 418 41.85 -31.58 44.70
N ALA A 419 41.71 -31.26 43.41
CA ALA A 419 41.27 -29.97 42.89
C ALA A 419 40.62 -30.14 41.51
N THR A 420 39.70 -29.25 41.15
CA THR A 420 39.10 -29.21 39.81
C THR A 420 39.77 -28.10 39.01
N VAL A 421 40.35 -28.43 37.85
CA VAL A 421 41.00 -27.47 36.95
C VAL A 421 40.09 -27.22 35.76
N ALA A 422 39.84 -25.96 35.43
CA ALA A 422 38.97 -25.55 34.31
C ALA A 422 39.66 -24.53 33.41
N TRP A 423 39.40 -24.59 32.10
CA TRP A 423 39.93 -23.68 31.09
C TRP A 423 39.07 -23.67 29.83
N THR A 424 39.38 -22.77 28.89
CA THR A 424 38.72 -22.66 27.59
C THR A 424 39.72 -22.65 26.44
N THR A 425 39.27 -23.07 25.25
CA THR A 425 40.01 -22.98 23.98
C THR A 425 39.19 -22.19 22.95
N ASP A 426 39.86 -21.53 22.01
CA ASP A 426 39.24 -20.80 20.90
C ASP A 426 38.66 -21.71 19.80
N GLU A 427 39.04 -22.99 19.82
CA GLU A 427 38.49 -24.05 18.97
C GLU A 427 38.26 -25.37 19.74
N PRO A 428 37.43 -26.31 19.23
CA PRO A 428 37.19 -27.59 19.87
C PRO A 428 38.45 -28.44 20.02
N ALA A 429 38.80 -28.80 21.26
CA ALA A 429 39.99 -29.56 21.59
C ALA A 429 39.73 -30.61 22.68
N THR A 430 40.67 -31.53 22.85
CA THR A 430 40.70 -32.50 23.96
C THR A 430 41.13 -31.84 25.28
N ALA A 431 40.95 -32.53 26.42
CA ALA A 431 41.33 -32.03 27.73
C ALA A 431 42.19 -33.00 28.54
N GLN A 432 43.30 -32.49 29.09
CA GLN A 432 44.17 -33.23 30.02
C GLN A 432 44.93 -32.26 30.93
N VAL A 433 45.21 -32.66 32.18
CA VAL A 433 46.00 -31.87 33.15
C VAL A 433 47.24 -32.66 33.56
N ASP A 434 48.41 -32.05 33.44
CA ASP A 434 49.65 -32.55 34.08
C ASP A 434 49.79 -31.86 35.44
N TYR A 435 50.09 -32.60 36.51
CA TYR A 435 50.21 -32.06 37.86
C TYR A 435 51.29 -32.76 38.70
N GLY A 436 51.85 -32.06 39.70
CA GLY A 436 52.86 -32.60 40.62
C GLY A 436 53.33 -31.63 41.69
N VAL A 437 54.15 -32.08 42.63
CA VAL A 437 54.70 -31.22 43.72
C VAL A 437 55.82 -30.28 43.25
N SER A 438 56.18 -30.34 41.97
CA SER A 438 57.12 -29.43 41.31
C SER A 438 56.65 -29.20 39.87
N ALA A 439 57.22 -28.20 39.19
CA ALA A 439 56.97 -27.93 37.78
C ALA A 439 57.42 -29.08 36.83
N GLY A 440 57.96 -30.18 37.37
CA GLY A 440 58.14 -31.43 36.62
C GLY A 440 56.87 -32.27 36.46
N TYR A 441 55.80 -31.93 37.20
CA TYR A 441 54.49 -32.59 37.28
C TYR A 441 54.57 -34.11 37.62
N GLY A 442 55.04 -34.93 36.70
CA GLY A 442 55.24 -36.37 36.92
C GLY A 442 53.95 -37.20 36.97
N ASN A 443 52.77 -36.56 37.01
CA ASN A 443 51.46 -37.21 36.88
C ASN A 443 50.60 -36.46 35.85
N SER A 444 49.63 -37.17 35.26
CA SER A 444 48.62 -36.61 34.36
C SER A 444 47.25 -37.20 34.70
N THR A 445 46.18 -36.44 34.44
CA THR A 445 44.82 -36.99 34.44
C THR A 445 44.62 -37.91 33.23
N ILE A 446 43.53 -38.69 33.25
CA ILE A 446 43.10 -39.44 32.08
C ILE A 446 42.76 -38.44 30.97
N LEU A 447 43.15 -38.73 29.73
CA LEU A 447 42.81 -37.91 28.57
C LEU A 447 41.29 -37.95 28.33
N ASN A 448 40.65 -36.80 28.32
CA ASN A 448 39.29 -36.64 27.83
C ASN A 448 39.34 -36.31 26.34
N ALA A 449 38.95 -37.28 25.51
CA ALA A 449 39.03 -37.18 24.04
C ALA A 449 37.86 -36.42 23.40
N SER A 450 36.88 -35.96 24.18
CA SER A 450 35.73 -35.22 23.65
C SER A 450 36.17 -33.82 23.23
N LEU A 451 35.93 -33.44 21.97
CA LEU A 451 36.30 -32.13 21.46
C LEU A 451 35.29 -31.07 21.94
N GLN A 452 35.72 -30.17 22.80
CA GLN A 452 34.92 -29.08 23.39
C GLN A 452 35.72 -27.77 23.42
N THR A 453 35.07 -26.64 23.68
CA THR A 453 35.74 -25.34 23.89
C THR A 453 35.81 -24.93 25.36
N SER A 454 35.09 -25.66 26.24
CA SER A 454 35.12 -25.48 27.69
C SER A 454 35.47 -26.82 28.34
N HIS A 455 36.47 -26.78 29.23
CA HIS A 455 37.12 -27.96 29.78
C HIS A 455 37.10 -27.92 31.29
N SER A 456 36.93 -29.08 31.92
CA SER A 456 37.03 -29.25 33.36
C SER A 456 37.51 -30.65 33.69
N GLU A 457 38.62 -30.74 34.44
CA GLU A 457 39.24 -32.00 34.81
C GLU A 457 39.57 -32.04 36.31
N ASN A 458 39.37 -33.21 36.92
CA ASN A 458 39.61 -33.41 38.35
C ASN A 458 40.99 -34.02 38.59
N VAL A 459 41.84 -33.30 39.33
CA VAL A 459 43.07 -33.83 39.93
C VAL A 459 42.71 -34.49 41.25
N THR A 460 43.01 -35.78 41.41
CA THR A 460 42.62 -36.59 42.58
C THR A 460 43.82 -37.36 43.14
N ASN A 461 43.67 -37.96 44.33
CA ASN A 461 44.69 -38.76 45.00
C ASN A 461 46.01 -38.02 45.29
N VAL A 462 45.90 -36.71 45.52
CA VAL A 462 47.03 -35.86 45.92
C VAL A 462 47.09 -35.69 47.44
N ASN A 463 48.28 -35.43 47.98
CA ASN A 463 48.48 -35.30 49.42
C ASN A 463 47.79 -34.01 49.94
N PRO A 464 47.15 -34.05 51.12
CA PRO A 464 46.61 -32.85 51.79
C PRO A 464 47.70 -31.83 52.15
N ALA A 465 47.30 -30.57 52.38
CA ALA A 465 48.17 -29.46 52.77
C ALA A 465 49.45 -29.31 51.92
N THR A 466 49.39 -29.68 50.64
CA THR A 466 50.56 -29.75 49.76
C THR A 466 50.33 -28.85 48.55
N SER A 467 51.36 -28.07 48.20
CA SER A 467 51.37 -27.26 46.99
C SER A 467 51.66 -28.14 45.77
N TYR A 468 50.80 -28.04 44.76
CA TYR A 468 50.94 -28.71 43.49
C TYR A 468 51.07 -27.67 42.38
N HIS A 469 52.00 -27.93 41.47
CA HIS A 469 52.08 -27.31 40.16
C HIS A 469 51.21 -28.09 39.19
N TYR A 470 50.57 -27.40 38.24
CA TYR A 470 49.83 -28.01 37.16
C TYR A 470 49.90 -27.17 35.87
N ARG A 471 49.68 -27.84 34.74
CA ARG A 471 49.43 -27.23 33.43
C ARG A 471 48.37 -28.02 32.68
N VAL A 472 47.68 -27.37 31.76
CA VAL A 472 46.64 -28.01 30.94
C VAL A 472 47.14 -28.23 29.51
N ARG A 473 46.66 -29.31 28.89
CA ARG A 473 46.98 -29.70 27.51
C ARG A 473 45.69 -29.89 26.72
N SER A 474 45.66 -29.32 25.53
CA SER A 474 44.53 -29.43 24.62
C SER A 474 45.01 -29.64 23.20
N LYS A 475 44.42 -30.63 22.53
CA LYS A 475 44.72 -31.02 21.15
C LYS A 475 43.46 -30.96 20.31
N ASP A 476 43.51 -30.23 19.20
CA ASP A 476 42.40 -30.10 18.25
C ASP A 476 42.12 -31.41 17.48
N ALA A 477 41.18 -31.37 16.53
CA ALA A 477 40.85 -32.49 15.66
C ALA A 477 41.97 -32.85 14.66
N ALA A 478 42.79 -31.87 14.27
CA ALA A 478 43.90 -32.04 13.33
C ALA A 478 45.17 -32.61 13.97
N GLY A 479 45.20 -32.68 15.31
CA GLY A 479 46.31 -33.20 16.10
C GLY A 479 47.28 -32.13 16.62
N ASN A 480 47.01 -30.84 16.44
CA ASN A 480 47.87 -29.76 16.92
C ASN A 480 47.68 -29.59 18.43
N GLU A 481 48.76 -29.77 19.20
CA GLU A 481 48.73 -29.73 20.68
C GLU A 481 49.25 -28.40 21.24
N ALA A 482 48.43 -27.77 22.07
CA ALA A 482 48.76 -26.63 22.90
C ALA A 482 48.89 -27.03 24.37
N VAL A 483 49.75 -26.32 25.08
CA VAL A 483 50.03 -26.53 26.50
C VAL A 483 50.06 -25.16 27.17
N SER A 484 49.42 -25.03 28.34
CA SER A 484 49.41 -23.77 29.10
C SER A 484 50.75 -23.47 29.77
N GLY A 485 50.84 -22.29 30.38
CA GLY A 485 51.85 -22.00 31.40
C GLY A 485 51.69 -22.85 32.66
N ASP A 486 52.62 -22.67 33.61
CA ASP A 486 52.58 -23.31 34.92
C ASP A 486 51.69 -22.54 35.90
N TYR A 487 50.84 -23.27 36.62
CA TYR A 487 49.94 -22.75 37.64
C TYR A 487 50.07 -23.59 38.91
N THR A 488 49.60 -23.06 40.04
CA THR A 488 49.65 -23.79 41.31
C THR A 488 48.30 -23.84 42.02
N PHE A 489 48.09 -24.89 42.80
CA PHE A 489 47.02 -24.99 43.79
C PHE A 489 47.55 -25.64 45.07
N VAL A 490 46.89 -25.40 46.20
CA VAL A 490 47.25 -26.01 47.50
C VAL A 490 46.05 -26.81 48.01
N THR A 491 46.25 -28.09 48.31
CA THR A 491 45.21 -28.96 48.86
C THR A 491 44.85 -28.56 50.29
N ALA A 492 43.60 -28.76 50.69
CA ALA A 492 43.14 -28.40 52.03
C ALA A 492 43.82 -29.26 53.12
N SER A 493 43.99 -28.71 54.32
CA SER A 493 44.65 -29.39 55.45
C SER A 493 43.73 -30.31 56.28
N THR A 494 42.41 -30.25 56.08
CA THR A 494 41.43 -31.06 56.82
C THR A 494 40.39 -31.65 55.89
N GLN A 495 40.00 -32.91 56.15
CA GLN A 495 38.90 -33.56 55.48
C GLN A 495 37.60 -33.00 56.08
N SER A 496 36.88 -32.19 55.32
CA SER A 496 35.59 -31.66 55.78
C SER A 496 34.59 -32.82 55.94
N GLY A 497 34.32 -33.20 57.19
CA GLY A 497 33.20 -34.03 57.62
C GLY A 497 32.05 -33.13 58.08
N GLY A 498 30.81 -33.53 57.75
CA GLY A 498 29.61 -32.69 57.75
C GLY A 498 29.18 -32.02 59.06
N GLY A 499 28.45 -30.90 58.91
CA GLY A 499 27.61 -30.32 59.97
C GLY A 499 27.35 -28.82 59.88
N GLY A 500 26.39 -28.39 59.05
CA GLY A 500 25.44 -27.30 59.36
C GLY A 500 25.87 -25.83 59.22
N GLY A 501 25.59 -25.24 58.04
CA GLY A 501 25.34 -23.79 57.85
C GLY A 501 26.43 -23.05 57.05
N GLY A 502 26.38 -22.92 55.73
CA GLY A 502 25.35 -23.32 54.76
C GLY A 502 25.76 -22.84 53.37
N THR A 503 26.84 -23.37 52.82
CA THR A 503 27.03 -23.44 51.35
C THR A 503 26.37 -24.73 50.92
N LEU A 504 25.30 -24.64 50.14
CA LEU A 504 24.58 -25.82 49.66
C LEU A 504 25.55 -26.73 48.89
N PRO A 505 25.55 -28.05 49.15
CA PRO A 505 26.57 -28.97 48.63
C PRO A 505 26.59 -29.07 47.09
N TYR A 506 25.48 -28.73 46.46
CA TYR A 506 25.34 -28.60 45.02
C TYR A 506 24.75 -27.24 44.65
N GLY A 507 25.39 -26.56 43.71
CA GLY A 507 25.00 -25.24 43.21
C GLY A 507 23.93 -25.29 42.12
N ASN A 508 23.60 -24.11 41.61
CA ASN A 508 22.66 -23.92 40.51
C ASN A 508 23.03 -24.79 39.28
N GLY A 509 22.06 -25.50 38.69
CA GLY A 509 22.25 -26.39 37.54
C GLY A 509 22.55 -27.86 37.88
N ALA A 510 22.65 -28.23 39.15
CA ALA A 510 22.88 -29.62 39.54
C ALA A 510 21.62 -30.49 39.41
N PHE A 511 21.80 -31.74 38.96
CA PHE A 511 20.74 -32.75 38.92
C PHE A 511 20.94 -33.77 40.03
N LEU A 512 20.00 -33.82 40.97
CA LEU A 512 20.07 -34.71 42.13
C LEU A 512 18.97 -35.76 42.06
N LYS A 513 19.32 -37.02 42.33
CA LYS A 513 18.38 -38.14 42.39
C LYS A 513 18.24 -38.60 43.85
N SER A 514 17.01 -38.57 44.35
CA SER A 514 16.67 -39.06 45.70
C SER A 514 16.57 -40.59 45.75
N PRO A 515 16.57 -41.19 46.96
CA PRO A 515 16.47 -42.65 47.12
C PRO A 515 15.18 -43.27 46.56
N ASP A 516 14.10 -42.49 46.41
CA ASP A 516 12.83 -42.90 45.77
C ASP A 516 12.87 -42.83 44.24
N ASN A 517 14.04 -42.54 43.65
CA ASN A 517 14.29 -42.30 42.22
C ASN A 517 13.72 -41.00 41.64
N THR A 518 13.16 -40.09 42.44
CA THR A 518 12.77 -38.76 41.97
C THR A 518 14.00 -37.91 41.62
N ILE A 519 13.94 -37.13 40.53
CA ILE A 519 15.05 -36.28 40.09
C ILE A 519 14.68 -34.81 40.28
N TYR A 520 15.62 -34.03 40.78
CA TYR A 520 15.48 -32.60 41.02
C TYR A 520 16.56 -31.82 40.29
N LEU A 521 16.16 -30.70 39.67
CA LEU A 521 17.08 -29.64 39.25
C LEU A 521 17.23 -28.66 40.41
N ILE A 522 18.46 -28.32 40.77
CA ILE A 522 18.75 -27.24 41.69
C ILE A 522 18.80 -25.93 40.91
N ASP A 523 17.81 -25.06 41.14
CA ASP A 523 17.65 -23.77 40.47
C ASP A 523 17.53 -22.65 41.52
N ASN A 524 18.47 -21.70 41.55
CA ASN A 524 18.51 -20.59 42.51
C ASN A 524 18.28 -21.02 43.98
N SER A 525 18.97 -22.07 44.43
CA SER A 525 18.84 -22.67 45.77
C SER A 525 17.49 -23.34 46.08
N GLN A 526 16.65 -23.53 45.07
CA GLN A 526 15.42 -24.32 45.16
C GLN A 526 15.59 -25.68 44.48
N LYS A 527 14.93 -26.72 45.01
CA LYS A 527 14.77 -28.00 44.32
C LYS A 527 13.50 -27.97 43.48
N ARG A 528 13.64 -28.23 42.18
CA ARG A 528 12.53 -28.31 41.24
C ARG A 528 12.42 -29.73 40.73
N ARG A 529 11.30 -30.41 41.02
CA ARG A 529 11.10 -31.81 40.62
C ARG A 529 10.98 -31.92 39.11
N ILE A 530 11.76 -32.81 38.49
CA ILE A 530 11.66 -33.12 37.07
C ILE A 530 10.55 -34.15 36.90
N ILE A 531 9.50 -33.80 36.17
CA ILE A 531 8.23 -34.54 36.22
C ILE A 531 8.18 -35.76 35.28
N SER A 532 9.12 -35.88 34.33
CA SER A 532 9.23 -37.03 33.43
C SER A 532 10.64 -37.15 32.83
N ALA A 533 10.96 -38.33 32.29
CA ALA A 533 12.16 -38.53 31.48
C ALA A 533 12.14 -37.62 30.23
N ASP A 534 10.97 -37.48 29.59
CA ASP A 534 10.79 -36.56 28.46
C ASP A 534 11.12 -35.11 28.83
N ALA A 535 10.78 -34.65 30.04
CA ALA A 535 11.15 -33.32 30.53
C ALA A 535 12.67 -33.15 30.65
N PHE A 536 13.39 -34.20 31.06
CA PHE A 536 14.86 -34.20 31.13
C PHE A 536 15.50 -34.25 29.73
N ASP A 537 15.01 -35.14 28.87
CA ASP A 537 15.50 -35.37 27.51
C ASP A 537 15.21 -34.20 26.56
N SER A 538 14.09 -33.48 26.77
CA SER A 538 13.73 -32.27 26.01
C SER A 538 14.80 -31.16 26.12
N CYS A 539 15.58 -31.16 27.20
CA CYS A 539 16.67 -30.23 27.42
C CYS A 539 18.02 -30.71 26.89
N LYS A 540 18.08 -31.92 26.31
CA LYS A 540 19.32 -32.64 26.00
C LYS A 540 20.27 -32.75 27.21
N TYR A 541 19.72 -32.76 28.43
CA TYR A 541 20.53 -32.96 29.62
C TYR A 541 21.11 -34.37 29.63
N ASN A 542 22.34 -34.48 30.11
CA ASN A 542 23.03 -35.76 30.13
C ASN A 542 22.60 -36.56 31.36
N TRP A 543 22.00 -37.74 31.18
CA TRP A 543 21.61 -38.60 32.30
C TRP A 543 22.78 -39.00 33.20
N ALA A 544 24.01 -38.97 32.68
CA ALA A 544 25.23 -39.21 33.45
C ALA A 544 25.57 -38.06 34.43
N SER A 545 24.97 -36.87 34.29
CA SER A 545 25.18 -35.76 35.23
C SER A 545 24.27 -35.84 36.47
N VAL A 546 23.36 -36.81 36.50
CA VAL A 546 22.45 -37.03 37.64
C VAL A 546 23.21 -37.70 38.78
N VAL A 547 23.35 -36.98 39.89
CA VAL A 547 24.05 -37.45 41.08
C VAL A 547 23.04 -38.05 42.05
N SER A 548 23.24 -39.32 42.42
CA SER A 548 22.42 -39.95 43.47
C SER A 548 22.89 -39.46 44.84
N VAL A 549 21.95 -38.97 45.66
CA VAL A 549 22.25 -38.39 46.97
C VAL A 549 21.27 -38.89 48.03
N GLU A 550 21.68 -38.83 49.29
CA GLU A 550 20.84 -39.14 50.44
C GLU A 550 19.68 -38.14 50.60
N GLN A 551 18.56 -38.59 51.17
CA GLN A 551 17.36 -37.73 51.33
C GLN A 551 17.66 -36.46 52.16
N SER A 552 18.53 -36.57 53.17
CA SER A 552 18.97 -35.44 54.00
C SER A 552 19.73 -34.35 53.23
N VAL A 553 20.22 -34.64 52.02
CA VAL A 553 20.84 -33.64 51.13
C VAL A 553 19.77 -32.88 50.35
N ILE A 554 18.76 -33.60 49.85
CA ILE A 554 17.61 -33.02 49.13
C ILE A 554 16.79 -32.11 50.05
N ASP A 555 16.67 -32.47 51.33
CA ASP A 555 15.88 -31.72 52.30
C ASP A 555 16.52 -30.37 52.71
N GLN A 556 17.79 -30.13 52.34
CA GLN A 556 18.45 -28.83 52.55
C GLN A 556 18.01 -27.76 51.54
N TYR A 557 17.31 -28.13 50.46
CA TYR A 557 16.82 -27.22 49.43
C TYR A 557 15.33 -26.91 49.58
N VAL A 558 14.95 -25.65 49.38
CA VAL A 558 13.55 -25.20 49.42
C VAL A 558 12.81 -25.69 48.18
N ASN A 559 11.54 -26.10 48.30
CA ASN A 559 10.74 -26.52 47.15
C ASN A 559 10.50 -25.36 46.18
N GLY A 560 10.84 -25.55 44.91
CA GLY A 560 10.45 -24.70 43.79
C GLY A 560 9.36 -25.33 42.95
N ALA A 561 8.85 -24.61 41.95
CA ALA A 561 7.88 -25.15 41.00
C ALA A 561 8.48 -26.31 40.19
N ASP A 562 7.68 -27.33 39.93
CA ASP A 562 8.04 -28.48 39.10
C ASP A 562 8.68 -28.03 37.77
N PHE A 563 9.69 -28.79 37.34
CA PHE A 563 10.39 -28.60 36.09
C PHE A 563 9.79 -29.53 35.03
N ASN A 564 9.13 -28.93 34.04
CA ASN A 564 8.45 -29.61 32.94
C ASN A 564 9.21 -29.49 31.60
N GLY A 565 10.54 -29.53 31.67
CA GLY A 565 11.43 -29.47 30.51
C GLY A 565 11.79 -28.07 30.05
N CYS A 566 12.69 -28.02 29.06
CA CYS A 566 13.18 -26.78 28.49
C CYS A 566 12.23 -26.39 27.37
N THR A 567 11.25 -25.54 27.67
CA THR A 567 10.34 -24.98 26.64
C THR A 567 11.04 -23.88 25.83
N THR A 568 12.21 -24.19 25.28
CA THR A 568 13.03 -23.32 24.43
C THR A 568 13.53 -24.00 23.15
N GLU A 569 13.00 -25.18 22.80
CA GLU A 569 13.42 -25.83 21.55
C GLU A 569 12.71 -25.18 20.35
N ILE A 570 13.53 -24.60 19.47
CA ILE A 570 13.14 -24.24 18.10
C ILE A 570 12.93 -25.57 17.35
N ILE A 571 11.71 -25.86 16.92
CA ILE A 571 11.40 -27.04 16.11
C ILE A 571 11.18 -26.60 14.67
N LEU A 572 11.90 -27.21 13.73
CA LEU A 572 11.67 -26.99 12.31
C LEU A 572 10.75 -28.08 11.77
N VAL A 573 9.65 -27.68 11.14
CA VAL A 573 8.64 -28.60 10.63
C VAL A 573 8.23 -28.25 9.21
N LYS A 574 7.77 -29.24 8.46
CA LYS A 574 7.08 -29.08 7.19
C LYS A 574 5.93 -30.08 7.08
N THR A 575 5.02 -29.86 6.14
CA THR A 575 4.03 -30.88 5.79
C THR A 575 4.51 -31.72 4.61
N ALA A 576 3.98 -32.93 4.44
CA ALA A 576 4.45 -33.86 3.42
C ALA A 576 4.26 -33.34 1.97
N ASN A 577 3.29 -32.45 1.76
CA ASN A 577 2.89 -31.95 0.44
C ASN A 577 3.25 -30.47 0.20
N ASP A 578 3.96 -29.85 1.14
CA ASP A 578 4.35 -28.44 1.06
C ASP A 578 5.87 -28.31 1.27
N SER A 579 6.51 -27.48 0.45
CA SER A 579 7.92 -27.12 0.59
C SER A 579 8.16 -26.04 1.65
N ALA A 580 7.11 -25.37 2.13
CA ALA A 580 7.19 -24.37 3.18
C ALA A 580 7.72 -24.95 4.49
N VAL A 581 8.76 -24.33 5.04
CA VAL A 581 9.36 -24.71 6.32
C VAL A 581 8.88 -23.73 7.39
N TYR A 582 8.39 -24.28 8.50
CA TYR A 582 7.94 -23.51 9.64
C TYR A 582 8.84 -23.76 10.84
N GLN A 583 9.13 -22.70 11.55
CA GLN A 583 9.72 -22.74 12.87
C GLN A 583 8.60 -22.69 13.92
N ILE A 584 8.57 -23.67 14.81
CA ILE A 584 7.74 -23.63 16.02
C ILE A 584 8.64 -23.17 17.17
N SER A 585 8.28 -22.04 17.77
CA SER A 585 8.93 -21.53 18.97
C SER A 585 7.92 -20.74 19.80
N LYS A 586 8.08 -20.74 21.12
CA LYS A 586 7.20 -20.01 22.07
C LYS A 586 5.71 -20.35 21.93
N GLY A 587 5.41 -21.56 21.44
CA GLY A 587 4.05 -22.05 21.18
C GLY A 587 3.38 -21.41 19.97
N THR A 588 4.14 -20.80 19.06
CA THR A 588 3.65 -20.22 17.80
C THR A 588 4.40 -20.80 16.60
N LYS A 589 3.80 -20.77 15.41
CA LYS A 589 4.43 -21.13 14.14
C LYS A 589 4.79 -19.89 13.33
N ARG A 590 5.99 -19.91 12.75
CA ARG A 590 6.53 -18.88 11.87
C ARG A 590 7.05 -19.51 10.60
N HIS A 591 6.63 -19.00 9.44
CA HIS A 591 7.16 -19.46 8.16
C HIS A 591 8.55 -18.86 7.92
N LEU A 592 9.49 -19.67 7.43
CA LEU A 592 10.79 -19.19 6.97
C LEU A 592 10.68 -18.83 5.48
N PRO A 593 10.76 -17.54 5.11
CA PRO A 593 10.28 -17.07 3.81
C PRO A 593 11.23 -17.38 2.65
N SER A 594 12.48 -17.76 2.92
CA SER A 594 13.47 -18.10 1.91
C SER A 594 14.55 -19.05 2.45
N ILE A 595 15.32 -19.65 1.55
CA ILE A 595 16.43 -20.52 1.93
C ILE A 595 17.60 -19.73 2.56
N GLU A 596 17.77 -18.46 2.18
CA GLU A 596 18.71 -17.53 2.80
C GLU A 596 18.33 -17.26 4.26
N ALA A 597 17.03 -17.03 4.54
CA ALA A 597 16.54 -16.90 5.90
C ALA A 597 16.75 -18.21 6.69
N PHE A 598 16.47 -19.37 6.10
CA PHE A 598 16.74 -20.67 6.73
C PHE A 598 18.23 -20.87 7.07
N ASN A 599 19.13 -20.64 6.11
CA ASN A 599 20.57 -20.84 6.25
C ASN A 599 21.22 -19.83 7.22
N SER A 600 20.72 -18.59 7.27
CA SER A 600 21.28 -17.55 8.14
C SER A 600 21.11 -17.83 9.64
N TYR A 601 20.21 -18.74 10.04
CA TYR A 601 20.14 -19.26 11.41
C TYR A 601 21.04 -20.49 11.66
N GLY A 602 21.77 -20.96 10.64
CA GLY A 602 22.58 -22.18 10.72
C GLY A 602 21.74 -23.47 10.77
N TYR A 603 20.48 -23.42 10.33
CA TYR A 603 19.61 -24.59 10.32
C TYR A 603 20.05 -25.61 9.26
N ALA A 604 19.83 -26.88 9.58
CA ALA A 604 20.11 -27.99 8.69
C ALA A 604 18.81 -28.63 8.20
N TRP A 605 18.72 -28.93 6.91
CA TRP A 605 17.55 -29.60 6.31
C TRP A 605 17.24 -30.96 6.95
N SER A 606 18.25 -31.64 7.47
CA SER A 606 18.11 -32.90 8.22
C SER A 606 17.39 -32.73 9.56
N GLY A 607 17.32 -31.50 10.11
CA GLY A 607 16.61 -31.18 11.34
C GLY A 607 15.12 -30.91 11.15
N ILE A 608 14.61 -30.92 9.91
CA ILE A 608 13.20 -30.63 9.61
C ILE A 608 12.36 -31.89 9.82
N GLN A 609 11.39 -31.80 10.72
CA GLN A 609 10.42 -32.86 10.95
C GLN A 609 9.24 -32.75 9.99
N THR A 610 8.77 -33.88 9.47
CA THR A 610 7.54 -33.90 8.67
C THR A 610 6.34 -34.16 9.58
N ILE A 611 5.38 -33.24 9.60
CA ILE A 611 4.15 -33.34 10.40
C ILE A 611 2.90 -33.26 9.51
N THR A 612 1.75 -33.60 10.06
CA THR A 612 0.46 -33.42 9.37
C THR A 612 0.02 -31.95 9.40
N GLN A 613 -0.84 -31.56 8.45
CA GLN A 613 -1.41 -30.21 8.42
C GLN A 613 -2.18 -29.88 9.71
N ALA A 614 -2.94 -30.84 10.26
CA ALA A 614 -3.66 -30.65 11.53
C ALA A 614 -2.72 -30.40 12.72
N GLN A 615 -1.56 -31.05 12.76
CA GLN A 615 -0.53 -30.80 13.78
C GLN A 615 0.10 -29.41 13.61
N LEU A 616 0.31 -28.96 12.37
CA LEU A 616 0.81 -27.61 12.10
C LEU A 616 -0.24 -26.54 12.48
N ASP A 617 -1.52 -26.79 12.22
CA ASP A 617 -2.62 -25.85 12.52
C ASP A 617 -2.97 -25.75 14.00
N ALA A 618 -2.51 -26.70 14.82
CA ALA A 618 -2.59 -26.62 16.27
C ALA A 618 -1.73 -25.47 16.85
N TYR A 619 -0.74 -24.97 16.11
CA TYR A 619 0.09 -23.85 16.53
C TYR A 619 -0.43 -22.53 15.96
N PRO A 620 -0.75 -21.53 16.80
CA PRO A 620 -1.11 -20.19 16.34
C PRO A 620 0.07 -19.54 15.61
N ARG A 621 -0.21 -18.63 14.68
CA ARG A 621 0.83 -17.91 13.95
C ARG A 621 1.61 -16.96 14.87
N THR A 622 2.90 -16.79 14.62
CA THR A 622 3.70 -15.74 15.25
C THR A 622 3.23 -14.36 14.76
N GLU A 623 2.78 -13.52 15.69
CA GLU A 623 2.28 -12.17 15.40
C GLU A 623 3.23 -11.07 15.85
N LEU A 624 4.28 -11.40 16.61
CA LEU A 624 5.19 -10.45 17.24
C LEU A 624 6.64 -10.82 16.95
N ILE A 625 7.36 -9.90 16.32
CA ILE A 625 8.76 -10.10 15.93
C ILE A 625 9.62 -8.88 16.31
N LYS A 626 10.91 -9.11 16.55
CA LYS A 626 11.97 -8.09 16.67
C LYS A 626 13.29 -8.65 16.18
N THR A 627 14.29 -7.81 15.96
CA THR A 627 15.68 -8.27 15.82
C THR A 627 16.41 -8.13 17.14
N ASP A 628 17.56 -8.79 17.25
CA ASP A 628 18.50 -8.61 18.37
C ASP A 628 19.19 -7.24 18.33
N GLN A 629 19.32 -6.65 17.13
CA GLN A 629 19.95 -5.36 16.89
C GLN A 629 19.00 -4.14 17.02
N ASP A 630 17.69 -4.31 16.79
CA ASP A 630 16.70 -3.24 16.85
C ASP A 630 15.78 -3.40 18.09
N PRO A 631 15.69 -2.40 18.99
CA PRO A 631 14.75 -2.44 20.11
C PRO A 631 13.28 -2.36 19.69
N LYS A 632 12.96 -1.99 18.44
CA LYS A 632 11.57 -1.91 17.97
C LYS A 632 10.91 -3.29 17.93
N THR A 633 9.66 -3.31 18.39
CA THR A 633 8.79 -4.48 18.29
C THR A 633 7.81 -4.28 17.16
N TYR A 634 7.66 -5.29 16.30
CA TYR A 634 6.77 -5.24 15.15
C TYR A 634 5.66 -6.27 15.30
N HIS A 635 4.45 -5.88 14.91
CA HIS A 635 3.38 -6.80 14.58
C HIS A 635 3.61 -7.36 13.17
N PHE A 636 3.44 -8.67 13.02
CA PHE A 636 3.54 -9.38 11.75
C PHE A 636 2.13 -9.72 11.23
N SER A 637 1.63 -8.91 10.30
CA SER A 637 0.24 -9.03 9.81
C SER A 637 0.04 -10.28 8.97
N THR A 638 -1.21 -10.72 8.80
CA THR A 638 -1.55 -11.85 7.91
C THR A 638 -1.21 -11.60 6.44
N THR A 639 -0.97 -10.34 6.07
CA THR A 639 -0.61 -9.88 4.72
C THR A 639 0.90 -9.82 4.49
N ARG A 640 1.70 -10.34 5.45
CA ARG A 640 3.17 -10.44 5.42
C ARG A 640 3.91 -9.09 5.46
N VAL A 641 3.25 -8.02 5.90
CA VAL A 641 3.93 -6.75 6.21
C VAL A 641 4.32 -6.69 7.69
N ARG A 642 5.34 -5.91 8.02
CA ARG A 642 5.74 -5.61 9.40
C ARG A 642 5.26 -4.22 9.81
N ARG A 643 4.61 -4.12 10.96
CA ARG A 643 4.08 -2.87 11.49
C ARG A 643 4.71 -2.56 12.84
N TRP A 644 5.39 -1.44 12.94
CA TRP A 644 6.05 -1.05 14.19
C TRP A 644 5.01 -0.67 15.26
N LEU A 645 5.10 -1.30 16.43
CA LEU A 645 4.31 -0.96 17.62
C LEU A 645 5.02 0.15 18.40
N ALA A 646 4.56 1.38 18.21
CA ALA A 646 5.29 2.56 18.63
C ALA A 646 5.25 2.86 20.15
N SER A 647 4.41 2.17 20.93
CA SER A 647 4.37 2.29 22.38
C SER A 647 3.87 1.02 23.07
N SER A 648 4.18 0.86 24.36
CA SER A 648 3.64 -0.22 25.19
C SER A 648 2.11 -0.13 25.31
N ALA A 649 1.53 1.07 25.30
CA ALA A 649 0.08 1.25 25.34
C ALA A 649 -0.63 0.68 24.10
N ILE A 650 -0.01 0.81 22.91
CA ILE A 650 -0.52 0.18 21.68
C ILE A 650 -0.39 -1.34 21.79
N PHE A 651 0.77 -1.83 22.25
CA PHE A 651 1.00 -3.26 22.47
C PHE A 651 -0.04 -3.88 23.42
N ASP A 652 -0.24 -3.27 24.59
CA ASP A 652 -1.19 -3.71 25.61
C ASP A 652 -2.64 -3.57 25.11
N GLY A 653 -2.93 -2.56 24.30
CA GLY A 653 -4.25 -2.31 23.70
C GLY A 653 -4.74 -3.42 22.77
N TYR A 654 -3.82 -4.20 22.18
CA TYR A 654 -4.15 -5.41 21.40
C TYR A 654 -4.20 -6.68 22.26
N GLY A 655 -3.83 -6.61 23.54
CA GLY A 655 -3.74 -7.79 24.42
C GLY A 655 -2.54 -8.70 24.09
N TYR A 656 -1.52 -8.15 23.42
CA TYR A 656 -0.31 -8.90 23.10
C TYR A 656 0.46 -9.29 24.36
N GLN A 657 1.20 -10.40 24.27
CA GLN A 657 1.97 -10.94 25.40
C GLN A 657 3.46 -10.96 25.07
N TRP A 658 4.29 -10.37 25.94
CA TRP A 658 5.73 -10.23 25.71
C TRP A 658 6.48 -11.56 25.60
N ASP A 659 5.97 -12.61 26.25
CA ASP A 659 6.53 -13.96 26.15
C ASP A 659 6.38 -14.56 24.73
N LYS A 660 5.40 -14.07 23.94
CA LYS A 660 5.17 -14.47 22.53
C LYS A 660 6.04 -13.74 21.52
N LEU A 661 6.81 -12.73 21.92
CA LEU A 661 7.72 -12.00 21.04
C LEU A 661 8.86 -12.89 20.54
N VAL A 662 8.96 -13.09 19.22
CA VAL A 662 10.03 -13.90 18.60
C VAL A 662 11.17 -12.99 18.13
N ILE A 663 12.41 -13.39 18.40
CA ILE A 663 13.60 -12.70 17.88
C ILE A 663 13.98 -13.35 16.54
N ILE A 664 14.16 -12.52 15.52
CA ILE A 664 14.50 -12.91 14.16
C ILE A 664 15.79 -12.20 13.73
N ASN A 665 16.54 -12.75 12.79
CA ASN A 665 17.74 -12.08 12.27
C ASN A 665 17.41 -11.04 11.19
N ASP A 666 18.39 -10.20 10.85
CA ASP A 666 18.21 -9.14 9.87
C ASP A 666 17.95 -9.67 8.45
N THR A 667 18.52 -10.84 8.11
CA THR A 667 18.31 -11.50 6.80
C THR A 667 16.84 -11.80 6.56
N GLU A 668 16.15 -12.36 7.55
CA GLU A 668 14.71 -12.61 7.44
C GLU A 668 13.91 -11.33 7.57
N MET A 669 14.30 -10.44 8.50
CA MET A 669 13.61 -9.17 8.72
C MET A 669 13.55 -8.32 7.43
N ALA A 670 14.58 -8.38 6.58
CA ALA A 670 14.64 -7.67 5.31
C ALA A 670 13.63 -8.17 4.25
N VAL A 671 13.09 -9.38 4.40
CA VAL A 671 12.10 -9.94 3.46
C VAL A 671 10.71 -9.33 3.67
N TYR A 672 10.41 -8.85 4.88
CA TYR A 672 9.09 -8.29 5.22
C TYR A 672 9.06 -6.78 4.99
N PRO A 673 8.24 -6.28 4.04
CA PRO A 673 8.12 -4.85 3.81
C PRO A 673 7.41 -4.17 4.99
N ASP A 674 7.76 -2.90 5.23
CA ASP A 674 7.04 -2.08 6.20
C ASP A 674 5.58 -1.89 5.76
N CYS A 675 4.66 -1.93 6.72
CA CYS A 675 3.28 -1.53 6.50
C CYS A 675 3.20 -0.05 6.09
N ARG A 676 2.66 0.23 4.90
CA ARG A 676 2.52 1.59 4.36
C ARG A 676 1.09 2.07 4.26
N VAL A 677 0.09 1.20 4.34
CA VAL A 677 -1.33 1.54 4.26
C VAL A 677 -2.13 0.84 5.35
N ILE A 678 -3.01 1.59 6.03
CA ILE A 678 -3.79 1.10 7.16
C ILE A 678 -5.25 1.59 7.10
N LYS A 679 -6.14 0.86 7.78
CA LYS A 679 -7.51 1.31 8.08
C LYS A 679 -7.94 0.84 9.46
N THR A 680 -9.06 1.35 9.97
CA THR A 680 -9.73 0.77 11.15
C THR A 680 -10.81 -0.21 10.75
N VAL A 681 -11.20 -1.10 11.66
CA VAL A 681 -12.32 -2.03 11.40
C VAL A 681 -13.67 -1.31 11.25
N THR A 682 -13.79 -0.11 11.81
CA THR A 682 -15.05 0.66 11.88
C THR A 682 -15.21 1.67 10.76
N SER A 683 -14.16 1.94 9.96
CA SER A 683 -14.19 2.94 8.89
C SER A 683 -13.71 2.35 7.56
N PRO A 684 -14.36 2.67 6.43
CA PRO A 684 -13.86 2.30 5.10
C PRO A 684 -12.66 3.16 4.67
N ASP A 685 -12.35 4.25 5.38
CA ASP A 685 -11.27 5.17 5.02
C ASP A 685 -9.89 4.49 5.12
N VAL A 686 -9.11 4.63 4.06
CA VAL A 686 -7.73 4.11 3.97
C VAL A 686 -6.74 5.25 4.13
N TYR A 687 -5.70 5.01 4.91
CA TYR A 687 -4.64 5.99 5.17
C TYR A 687 -3.29 5.46 4.75
N MET A 688 -2.49 6.28 4.06
CA MET A 688 -1.07 6.01 3.83
C MET A 688 -0.22 6.53 4.99
N LEU A 689 0.87 5.83 5.29
CA LEU A 689 1.84 6.18 6.32
C LEU A 689 3.12 6.75 5.68
N SER A 690 3.35 8.04 5.88
CA SER A 690 4.53 8.77 5.40
C SER A 690 5.01 9.79 6.45
N ASN A 691 5.41 9.32 7.64
CA ASN A 691 5.67 10.09 8.88
C ASN A 691 4.42 10.68 9.57
N ASN A 692 3.34 10.87 8.84
CA ASN A 692 1.99 11.17 9.30
C ASN A 692 0.99 10.20 8.63
N LYS A 693 -0.25 10.11 9.14
CA LYS A 693 -1.35 9.42 8.44
C LYS A 693 -2.01 10.40 7.47
N ARG A 694 -2.12 10.02 6.20
CA ARG A 694 -2.79 10.83 5.16
C ARG A 694 -3.94 10.05 4.58
N LYS A 695 -5.14 10.61 4.60
CA LYS A 695 -6.34 9.95 4.04
C LYS A 695 -6.20 9.86 2.52
N ILE A 696 -6.38 8.68 1.96
CA ILE A 696 -6.44 8.47 0.51
C ILE A 696 -7.88 8.78 0.08
N THR A 697 -8.05 9.75 -0.82
CA THR A 697 -9.37 10.36 -1.11
C THR A 697 -10.15 9.67 -2.22
N SER A 698 -9.50 8.87 -3.06
CA SER A 698 -10.13 8.15 -4.17
C SER A 698 -9.42 6.84 -4.49
N ILE A 699 -10.11 5.96 -5.22
CA ILE A 699 -9.53 4.71 -5.73
C ILE A 699 -8.42 4.96 -6.74
N ASP A 700 -8.54 6.01 -7.55
CA ASP A 700 -7.48 6.39 -8.49
C ASP A 700 -6.22 6.79 -7.72
N ALA A 701 -6.36 7.59 -6.66
CA ALA A 701 -5.26 7.99 -5.80
C ALA A 701 -4.59 6.78 -5.14
N TYR A 702 -5.38 5.78 -4.74
CA TYR A 702 -4.87 4.52 -4.23
C TYR A 702 -4.06 3.74 -5.28
N ASN A 703 -4.61 3.60 -6.50
CA ASN A 703 -3.96 2.87 -7.59
C ASN A 703 -2.67 3.54 -8.06
N THR A 704 -2.60 4.88 -8.07
CA THR A 704 -1.39 5.65 -8.42
C THR A 704 -0.23 5.40 -7.45
N LEU A 705 -0.53 5.10 -6.17
CA LEU A 705 0.49 4.76 -5.19
C LEU A 705 1.09 3.35 -5.40
N GLY A 706 0.48 2.52 -6.25
CA GLY A 706 0.97 1.19 -6.58
C GLY A 706 0.79 0.14 -5.48
N TYR A 707 0.01 0.45 -4.44
CA TYR A 707 -0.35 -0.50 -3.38
C TYR A 707 -1.43 -1.47 -3.87
N ARG A 708 -1.40 -2.70 -3.35
CA ARG A 708 -2.44 -3.70 -3.58
C ARG A 708 -3.40 -3.73 -2.40
N TRP A 709 -4.65 -4.11 -2.65
CA TRP A 709 -5.68 -4.17 -1.61
C TRP A 709 -5.30 -5.06 -0.42
N GLU A 710 -4.54 -6.12 -0.68
CA GLU A 710 -3.96 -6.98 0.35
C GLU A 710 -2.90 -6.29 1.23
N ASP A 711 -2.34 -5.15 0.83
CA ASP A 711 -1.34 -4.42 1.62
C ASP A 711 -1.97 -3.64 2.79
N ILE A 712 -3.30 -3.45 2.80
CA ILE A 712 -4.01 -2.68 3.82
C ILE A 712 -4.10 -3.48 5.12
N ASP A 713 -3.36 -3.05 6.13
CA ASP A 713 -3.45 -3.63 7.47
C ASP A 713 -4.58 -2.98 8.29
N ILE A 714 -5.17 -3.75 9.21
CA ILE A 714 -6.26 -3.27 10.07
C ILE A 714 -5.69 -2.93 11.45
N VAL A 715 -5.90 -1.70 11.90
CA VAL A 715 -5.43 -1.21 13.20
C VAL A 715 -6.57 -0.78 14.12
N SER A 716 -6.30 -0.80 15.42
CA SER A 716 -7.16 -0.23 16.45
C SER A 716 -7.24 1.30 16.31
N GLN A 717 -8.31 1.89 16.85
CA GLN A 717 -8.44 3.35 16.89
C GLN A 717 -7.30 3.99 17.70
N LEU A 718 -6.87 3.35 18.80
CA LEU A 718 -5.76 3.82 19.64
C LEU A 718 -4.47 3.99 18.84
N GLU A 719 -4.15 3.02 17.98
CA GLU A 719 -2.98 3.12 17.11
C GLU A 719 -3.19 4.09 15.95
N MET A 720 -4.37 4.12 15.35
CA MET A 720 -4.71 5.11 14.33
C MET A 720 -4.47 6.54 14.87
N ASP A 721 -4.82 6.81 16.12
CA ASP A 721 -4.68 8.12 16.76
C ASP A 721 -3.25 8.47 17.19
N PHE A 722 -2.35 7.49 17.24
CA PHE A 722 -0.93 7.73 17.49
C PHE A 722 -0.27 8.52 16.34
N TYR A 723 -0.70 8.29 15.10
CA TYR A 723 -0.19 9.01 13.93
C TYR A 723 -0.79 10.41 13.83
N THR A 724 0.06 11.41 13.68
CA THR A 724 -0.37 12.77 13.36
C THR A 724 -1.08 12.79 12.00
N THR A 725 -2.16 13.56 11.88
CA THR A 725 -2.91 13.66 10.61
C THR A 725 -2.21 14.65 9.68
N GLY A 726 -1.86 14.19 8.48
CA GLY A 726 -1.37 15.03 7.39
C GLY A 726 -2.46 15.39 6.40
N GLU A 727 -2.11 16.26 5.44
CA GLU A 727 -3.00 16.60 4.32
C GLU A 727 -3.42 15.34 3.55
N PRO A 728 -4.70 15.21 3.16
CA PRO A 728 -5.16 14.10 2.35
C PRO A 728 -4.32 13.92 1.09
N TYR A 729 -4.24 12.68 0.61
CA TYR A 729 -3.67 12.37 -0.68
C TYR A 729 -4.79 12.30 -1.72
N SER A 730 -4.72 13.20 -2.69
CA SER A 730 -5.57 13.28 -3.87
C SER A 730 -4.67 13.45 -5.10
N ILE A 731 -5.16 13.00 -6.26
CA ILE A 731 -4.51 13.26 -7.55
C ILE A 731 -5.00 14.59 -8.10
#